data_AF-A0A9N9R2J0-F1
#
_entry.id   AF-A0A9N9R2J0-F1
#
_cell.length_a   1.000
_cell.length_b   1.000
_cell.length_c   1.000
_cell.angle_alpha   90.00
_cell.angle_beta   90.00
_cell.angle_gamma   90.00
#
_symmetry.space_group_name_H-M   'P 1'
#
loop_
_entity.id
_entity.type
_entity.pdbx_description
1 polymer ?
#
loop_
_entity_poly.entity_id
_entity_poly.type
_entity_poly.pdbx_seq_one_letter_code
_entity_poly.pdbx_strand_id
1 'polypeptide(L)'
;MLEIEKSFGSNICRCTGYRPILQAFKKFAKDAPNSLIADIEDLKICEKTNKICNNSCDADDWCFVSDNLNQNNVIKITLKDGKKWFRVTKTSDIFDIWKTEGNADYMLVAGHTSIGAVPIDEYPPVLIDITSISELKGHEFDQNLMIGACTTLTEVIDIFENNSKKDNFAYLKKLKEHIDKIAHILVRNVGTIAGNLMLKHHNKDFPSDVFLMLETVGAYLTILDAPGSKKVISMEEFISTDMKGKLIYNILLPPLNDNEFNLVTFKIMPRAQSAHAIVNAGLLCQVQTTDNTVKEIRVVFSGLTPPYSRATKTENYLKGKPLFENDTLQGALKILDQELVATENPPAPSANYRKQLALALFYKGLLTLCPSEKLKVQYRSGVIDLHDSRPVSTASQDYSIDEKVFPLNKPIQKVEALCQTSGEAIYTDDMLSMPGEVFGALVLSTVAQGTIKSIEASDALKVPGVIAFYSAKDIPGKNSFIEKGVIAFIGDEEIFCSEKIKYYNQPIGIVVAESTAIAERAAKMVKVQYGDVSKPVIDIKDVRKDTSRTKMFLPLPALGRGLFVDKVFKNNYTIYGQYHFSMENIKCVARPSEQGLEVFATTQWIDAVRYNVARALKIDENSVDVFTPRLGGAFGIKITRATLSAVACSLAAYKLNKPCRLIPSLSNTTRSLGKRFPCSADVEVKLRLLFILTSMKKIFFGSAEGYYLNHNLSMGRHTITMLSR
;
A
#
# COMPACT_ATOMS: atom_id res chain seq x y z
N MET A 1 24.86 0.42 -10.91
CA MET A 1 24.38 0.77 -9.56
C MET A 1 22.96 1.32 -9.56
N LEU A 2 22.57 2.12 -10.55
CA LEU A 2 21.22 2.69 -10.65
C LEU A 2 20.12 1.61 -10.75
N GLU A 3 20.36 0.54 -11.51
CA GLU A 3 19.43 -0.59 -11.63
C GLU A 3 19.15 -1.26 -10.28
N ILE A 4 20.20 -1.49 -9.48
CA ILE A 4 20.09 -1.99 -8.10
C ILE A 4 19.26 -1.03 -7.24
N GLU A 5 19.50 0.29 -7.32
CA GLU A 5 18.69 1.24 -6.55
C GLU A 5 17.21 1.24 -6.99
N LYS A 6 16.94 1.12 -8.29
CA LYS A 6 15.59 1.01 -8.83
C LYS A 6 14.90 -0.30 -8.43
N SER A 7 15.62 -1.41 -8.30
CA SER A 7 15.02 -2.71 -7.95
C SER A 7 14.41 -2.74 -6.54
N PHE A 8 14.99 -1.98 -5.61
CA PHE A 8 14.45 -1.80 -4.25
C PHE A 8 13.12 -1.04 -4.18
N GLY A 9 12.63 -0.47 -5.29
CA GLY A 9 11.27 0.07 -5.37
C GLY A 9 10.17 -0.93 -5.01
N SER A 10 10.50 -2.22 -5.03
CA SER A 10 9.62 -3.35 -4.69
C SER A 10 9.62 -3.72 -3.21
N ASN A 11 10.51 -3.16 -2.39
CA ASN A 11 10.75 -3.62 -1.03
C ASN A 11 10.61 -2.47 -0.03
N ILE A 12 9.96 -2.75 1.10
CA ILE A 12 9.82 -1.79 2.20
C ILE A 12 10.62 -2.28 3.40
N CYS A 13 11.44 -1.39 3.96
CA CYS A 13 12.14 -1.61 5.22
C CYS A 13 11.87 -0.46 6.19
N ARG A 14 11.39 -0.78 7.40
CA ARG A 14 11.09 0.23 8.43
C ARG A 14 12.28 0.56 9.34
N CYS A 15 13.28 -0.32 9.41
CA CYS A 15 14.36 -0.23 10.41
C CYS A 15 15.63 0.44 9.90
N THR A 16 16.12 0.09 8.70
CA THR A 16 17.50 0.39 8.29
C THR A 16 17.68 1.74 7.60
N GLY A 17 16.59 2.37 7.18
CA GLY A 17 16.63 3.54 6.29
C GLY A 17 17.24 3.24 4.91
N TYR A 18 17.26 1.96 4.49
CA TYR A 18 17.80 1.43 3.22
C TYR A 18 19.30 1.59 2.98
N ARG A 19 19.96 2.59 3.57
CA ARG A 19 21.38 2.90 3.34
C ARG A 19 22.32 1.70 3.45
N PRO A 20 22.35 0.89 4.54
CA PRO A 20 23.26 -0.26 4.62
C PRO A 20 22.95 -1.34 3.57
N ILE A 21 21.68 -1.51 3.20
CA ILE A 21 21.24 -2.51 2.21
C ILE A 21 21.72 -2.10 0.82
N LEU A 22 21.49 -0.83 0.45
CA LEU A 22 21.98 -0.26 -0.81
C LEU A 22 23.50 -0.31 -0.90
N GLN A 23 24.21 0.02 0.18
CA GLN A 23 25.67 -0.02 0.22
C GLN A 23 26.21 -1.44 0.03
N ALA A 24 25.54 -2.46 0.59
CA ALA A 24 25.91 -3.85 0.39
C ALA A 24 25.68 -4.28 -1.07
N PHE A 25 24.47 -4.08 -1.61
CA PHE A 25 24.15 -4.57 -2.95
C PHE A 25 24.83 -3.79 -4.07
N LYS A 26 25.11 -2.49 -3.90
CA LYS A 26 25.85 -1.71 -4.89
C LYS A 26 27.24 -2.27 -5.17
N LYS A 27 27.82 -3.07 -4.27
CA LYS A 27 29.11 -3.75 -4.52
C LYS A 27 29.04 -4.84 -5.60
N PHE A 28 27.85 -5.35 -5.93
CA PHE A 28 27.63 -6.28 -7.05
C PHE A 28 27.43 -5.58 -8.40
N ALA A 29 27.41 -4.24 -8.41
CA ALA A 29 27.21 -3.51 -9.66
C ALA A 29 28.51 -3.45 -10.47
N LYS A 30 28.41 -3.62 -11.80
CA LYS A 30 29.56 -3.55 -12.73
C LYS A 30 30.33 -2.22 -12.66
N ASP A 31 29.64 -1.14 -12.30
CA ASP A 31 30.14 0.23 -12.14
C ASP A 31 30.56 0.56 -10.69
N ALA A 32 30.63 -0.43 -9.79
CA ALA A 32 31.04 -0.22 -8.41
C ALA A 32 32.55 0.02 -8.29
N PRO A 33 33.01 0.98 -7.48
CA PRO A 33 34.44 1.14 -7.18
C PRO A 33 34.92 -0.09 -6.39
N ASN A 34 35.80 -0.88 -6.99
CA ASN A 34 36.34 -2.16 -6.49
C ASN A 34 35.30 -3.29 -6.37
N SER A 35 34.62 -3.61 -7.48
CA SER A 35 33.79 -4.81 -7.66
C SER A 35 34.62 -6.10 -7.52
N LEU A 36 34.90 -6.53 -6.28
CA LEU A 36 35.69 -7.72 -5.94
C LEU A 36 34.91 -8.75 -5.11
N ILE A 37 33.58 -8.67 -5.08
CA ILE A 37 32.77 -9.67 -4.38
C ILE A 37 32.56 -10.86 -5.31
N ALA A 38 33.05 -12.02 -4.89
CA ALA A 38 32.72 -13.30 -5.50
C ALA A 38 31.21 -13.54 -5.40
N ASP A 39 30.56 -13.79 -6.54
CA ASP A 39 29.18 -14.25 -6.62
C ASP A 39 29.06 -15.69 -6.10
N ILE A 40 27.84 -16.17 -5.85
CA ILE A 40 27.61 -17.56 -5.44
C ILE A 40 28.17 -18.56 -6.46
N GLU A 41 28.09 -18.23 -7.75
CA GLU A 41 28.66 -19.03 -8.84
C GLU A 41 30.20 -18.97 -8.87
N ASP A 42 30.80 -17.95 -8.27
CA ASP A 42 32.25 -17.86 -8.08
C ASP A 42 32.73 -18.70 -6.88
N LEU A 43 31.82 -19.12 -5.99
CA LEU A 43 32.10 -20.03 -4.88
C LEU A 43 32.24 -21.46 -5.39
N LYS A 44 33.37 -21.74 -6.04
CA LYS A 44 33.63 -23.08 -6.58
C LYS A 44 33.92 -24.11 -5.49
N ILE A 45 33.93 -23.81 -4.20
CA ILE A 45 34.41 -24.76 -3.18
C ILE A 45 33.23 -25.42 -2.48
N CYS A 46 33.06 -26.74 -2.67
CA CYS A 46 32.07 -27.54 -1.95
C CYS A 46 32.53 -27.77 -0.50
N GLU A 47 31.82 -27.25 0.50
CA GLU A 47 32.20 -27.39 1.92
C GLU A 47 32.28 -28.86 2.41
N LYS A 48 31.51 -29.77 1.81
CA LYS A 48 31.57 -31.21 2.14
C LYS A 48 32.83 -31.90 1.64
N THR A 49 33.41 -31.45 0.53
CA THR A 49 34.49 -32.17 -0.17
C THR A 49 35.78 -31.37 -0.28
N ASN A 50 35.74 -30.07 0.01
CA ASN A 50 36.84 -29.11 -0.15
C ASN A 50 37.42 -29.08 -1.58
N LYS A 51 36.66 -29.54 -2.58
CA LYS A 51 37.05 -29.56 -3.99
C LYS A 51 36.34 -28.47 -4.78
N ILE A 52 37.01 -28.05 -5.86
CA ILE A 52 36.45 -27.15 -6.86
C ILE A 52 35.31 -27.88 -7.58
N CYS A 53 34.09 -27.34 -7.51
CA CYS A 53 32.94 -27.77 -8.30
C CYS A 53 33.27 -27.47 -9.76
N ASN A 54 33.50 -28.52 -10.55
CA ASN A 54 33.80 -28.41 -11.98
C ASN A 54 32.54 -28.29 -12.85
N ASN A 55 31.35 -28.39 -12.26
CA ASN A 55 30.10 -28.23 -12.99
C ASN A 55 29.75 -26.74 -13.04
N SER A 56 29.46 -26.22 -14.23
CA SER A 56 28.62 -25.03 -14.36
C SER A 56 27.22 -25.43 -13.92
N CYS A 57 26.64 -24.75 -12.94
CA CYS A 57 25.22 -24.86 -12.68
C CYS A 57 24.52 -24.17 -13.84
N ASP A 58 24.08 -24.92 -14.85
CA ASP A 58 23.23 -24.33 -15.88
C ASP A 58 21.86 -24.06 -15.25
N ALA A 59 21.13 -23.05 -15.76
CA ALA A 59 19.81 -22.69 -15.24
C ALA A 59 18.82 -23.88 -15.23
N ASP A 60 19.10 -24.91 -16.05
CA ASP A 60 18.34 -26.15 -16.15
C ASP A 60 18.61 -27.13 -14.98
N ASP A 61 19.75 -27.02 -14.27
CA ASP A 61 20.09 -27.90 -13.14
C ASP A 61 19.18 -27.68 -11.90
N TRP A 62 18.46 -26.55 -11.86
CA TRP A 62 17.48 -26.23 -10.81
C TRP A 62 16.04 -26.57 -11.20
N CYS A 63 15.81 -27.06 -12.42
CA CYS A 63 14.49 -27.38 -12.91
C CYS A 63 14.10 -28.84 -12.56
N PHE A 64 13.62 -29.04 -11.32
CA PHE A 64 13.04 -30.33 -10.90
C PHE A 64 11.67 -30.63 -11.54
N VAL A 65 11.19 -29.74 -12.42
CA VAL A 65 9.90 -29.89 -13.09
C VAL A 65 10.16 -30.45 -14.48
N SER A 66 9.96 -31.76 -14.64
CA SER A 66 10.01 -32.45 -15.94
C SER A 66 9.14 -31.74 -16.98
N ASP A 67 9.56 -31.72 -18.24
CA ASP A 67 8.97 -31.11 -19.46
C ASP A 67 7.48 -31.42 -19.78
N ASN A 68 6.74 -32.06 -18.88
CA ASN A 68 5.30 -32.31 -18.98
C ASN A 68 4.42 -31.06 -18.75
N LEU A 69 4.97 -29.84 -18.87
CA LEU A 69 4.23 -28.57 -18.70
C LEU A 69 3.37 -28.19 -19.91
N ASN A 70 3.56 -28.84 -21.07
CA ASN A 70 2.77 -28.63 -22.29
C ASN A 70 1.52 -29.52 -22.38
N GLN A 71 0.75 -29.62 -21.30
CA GLN A 71 -0.58 -30.21 -21.39
C GLN A 71 -1.52 -29.23 -22.09
N ASN A 72 -1.88 -29.53 -23.34
CA ASN A 72 -2.79 -28.72 -24.14
C ASN A 72 -4.27 -28.86 -23.74
N ASN A 73 -4.57 -29.64 -22.71
CA ASN A 73 -5.94 -29.94 -22.30
C ASN A 73 -6.41 -28.99 -21.19
N VAL A 74 -7.72 -28.74 -21.15
CA VAL A 74 -8.36 -28.01 -20.05
C VAL A 74 -8.23 -28.81 -18.76
N ILE A 75 -7.69 -28.20 -17.71
CA ILE A 75 -7.61 -28.80 -16.36
C ILE A 75 -8.79 -28.28 -15.55
N LYS A 76 -9.56 -29.18 -14.92
CA LYS A 76 -10.64 -28.85 -13.98
C LYS A 76 -10.29 -29.36 -12.59
N ILE A 77 -10.24 -28.47 -11.62
CA ILE A 77 -10.03 -28.77 -10.20
C ILE A 77 -11.27 -28.34 -9.43
N THR A 78 -11.89 -29.27 -8.70
CA THR A 78 -12.95 -28.93 -7.74
C THR A 78 -12.32 -28.74 -6.37
N LEU A 79 -12.46 -27.54 -5.82
CA LEU A 79 -11.90 -27.15 -4.52
C LEU A 79 -12.76 -27.71 -3.37
N LYS A 80 -12.17 -27.76 -2.17
CA LYS A 80 -12.85 -28.28 -0.96
C LYS A 80 -14.13 -27.51 -0.60
N ASP A 81 -14.21 -26.23 -0.97
CA ASP A 81 -15.37 -25.37 -0.74
C ASP A 81 -16.40 -25.45 -1.88
N GLY A 82 -16.25 -26.38 -2.82
CA GLY A 82 -17.15 -26.60 -3.95
C GLY A 82 -16.91 -25.71 -5.16
N LYS A 83 -16.00 -24.71 -5.06
CA LYS A 83 -15.63 -23.87 -6.20
C LYS A 83 -14.86 -24.68 -7.24
N LYS A 84 -14.90 -24.24 -8.50
CA LYS A 84 -14.25 -24.89 -9.64
C LYS A 84 -13.17 -23.97 -10.20
N TRP A 85 -11.96 -24.50 -10.29
CA TRP A 85 -10.83 -23.86 -10.96
C TRP A 85 -10.57 -24.55 -12.29
N PHE A 86 -10.58 -23.77 -13.37
CA PHE A 86 -10.25 -24.21 -14.71
C PHE A 86 -8.92 -23.60 -15.13
N ARG A 87 -8.07 -24.36 -15.82
CA ARG A 87 -6.94 -23.81 -16.58
C ARG A 87 -7.16 -24.15 -18.04
N VAL A 88 -7.12 -23.14 -18.89
CA VAL A 88 -7.44 -23.24 -20.32
C VAL A 88 -6.24 -22.88 -21.18
N THR A 89 -6.20 -23.44 -22.39
CA THR A 89 -5.10 -23.22 -23.35
C THR A 89 -5.57 -22.50 -24.61
N LYS A 90 -6.88 -22.46 -24.87
CA LYS A 90 -7.47 -21.75 -26.00
C LYS A 90 -8.57 -20.80 -25.55
N THR A 91 -8.82 -19.76 -26.35
CA THR A 91 -9.92 -18.83 -26.10
C THR A 91 -11.30 -19.50 -26.21
N SER A 92 -11.46 -20.51 -27.07
CA SER A 92 -12.70 -21.30 -27.21
C SER A 92 -13.13 -21.99 -25.92
N ASP A 93 -12.15 -22.47 -25.15
CA ASP A 93 -12.40 -23.23 -23.92
C ASP A 93 -13.14 -22.39 -22.87
N ILE A 94 -12.86 -21.08 -22.82
CA ILE A 94 -13.54 -20.13 -21.92
C ILE A 94 -15.04 -20.09 -22.22
N PHE A 95 -15.39 -19.97 -23.51
CA PHE A 95 -16.79 -19.94 -23.94
C PHE A 95 -17.49 -21.27 -23.70
N ASP A 96 -16.79 -22.40 -23.85
CA ASP A 96 -17.36 -23.72 -23.56
C ASP A 96 -17.59 -23.92 -22.05
N ILE A 97 -16.70 -23.39 -21.19
CA ILE A 97 -16.93 -23.33 -19.74
C ILE A 97 -18.14 -22.45 -19.42
N TRP A 98 -18.27 -21.28 -20.04
CA TRP A 98 -19.45 -20.42 -19.83
C TRP A 98 -20.77 -21.06 -20.28
N LYS A 99 -20.76 -21.87 -21.33
CA LYS A 99 -21.95 -22.65 -21.75
C LYS A 99 -22.31 -23.74 -20.73
N THR A 100 -21.32 -24.35 -20.09
CA THR A 100 -21.53 -25.53 -19.22
C THR A 100 -21.75 -25.16 -17.76
N GLU A 101 -20.96 -24.24 -17.21
CA GLU A 101 -20.99 -23.80 -15.81
C GLU A 101 -21.81 -22.50 -15.63
N GLY A 102 -22.14 -21.82 -16.73
CA GLY A 102 -22.78 -20.51 -16.74
C GLY A 102 -21.77 -19.35 -16.74
N ASN A 103 -22.22 -18.18 -17.17
CA ASN A 103 -21.44 -16.93 -17.17
C ASN A 103 -22.02 -15.89 -16.20
N ALA A 104 -22.85 -16.33 -15.25
CA ALA A 104 -23.52 -15.44 -14.31
C ALA A 104 -22.54 -14.87 -13.27
N ASP A 105 -21.67 -15.72 -12.73
CA ASP A 105 -20.75 -15.42 -11.66
C ASP A 105 -19.43 -16.21 -11.85
N TYR A 106 -18.42 -15.54 -12.40
CA TYR A 106 -17.12 -16.13 -12.73
C TYR A 106 -16.01 -15.08 -12.64
N MET A 107 -14.76 -15.54 -12.60
CA MET A 107 -13.59 -14.67 -12.71
C MET A 107 -12.54 -15.27 -13.62
N LEU A 108 -12.10 -14.48 -14.60
CA LEU A 108 -10.89 -14.79 -15.36
C LEU A 108 -9.67 -14.39 -14.54
N VAL A 109 -8.73 -15.31 -14.39
CA VAL A 109 -7.53 -15.15 -13.57
C VAL A 109 -6.31 -15.16 -14.47
N ALA A 110 -5.47 -14.12 -14.31
CA ALA A 110 -4.13 -14.05 -14.87
C ALA A 110 -3.13 -13.81 -13.73
N GLY A 111 -2.45 -12.66 -13.69
CA GLY A 111 -1.48 -12.36 -12.63
C GLY A 111 -2.02 -12.20 -11.21
N HIS A 112 -3.35 -12.17 -11.03
CA HIS A 112 -4.02 -12.03 -9.73
C HIS A 112 -3.56 -10.84 -8.85
N THR A 113 -2.97 -9.79 -9.45
CA THR A 113 -2.42 -8.64 -8.71
C THR A 113 -3.45 -7.60 -8.31
N SER A 114 -4.68 -7.69 -8.85
CA SER A 114 -5.77 -6.74 -8.57
C SER A 114 -6.19 -6.71 -7.11
N ILE A 115 -6.00 -7.82 -6.37
CA ILE A 115 -6.32 -7.92 -4.94
C ILE A 115 -5.60 -6.87 -4.09
N GLY A 116 -4.41 -6.42 -4.52
CA GLY A 116 -3.66 -5.36 -3.84
C GLY A 116 -4.27 -3.96 -4.02
N ALA A 117 -5.05 -3.74 -5.08
CA ALA A 117 -5.74 -2.49 -5.35
C ALA A 117 -7.18 -2.51 -4.84
N VAL A 118 -7.90 -3.61 -5.08
CA VAL A 118 -9.28 -3.83 -4.66
C VAL A 118 -9.37 -5.23 -4.02
N PRO A 119 -9.52 -5.32 -2.69
CA PRO A 119 -9.62 -6.59 -1.99
C PRO A 119 -10.77 -7.45 -2.51
N ILE A 120 -10.55 -8.77 -2.58
CA ILE A 120 -11.57 -9.76 -2.94
C ILE A 120 -11.94 -10.49 -1.66
N ASP A 121 -13.20 -10.33 -1.23
CA ASP A 121 -13.70 -10.94 0.00
C ASP A 121 -14.24 -12.36 -0.21
N GLU A 122 -14.90 -12.60 -1.33
CA GLU A 122 -15.39 -13.92 -1.75
C GLU A 122 -15.13 -14.10 -3.24
N TYR A 123 -14.60 -15.27 -3.59
CA TYR A 123 -14.39 -15.63 -4.99
C TYR A 123 -15.68 -16.20 -5.59
N PRO A 124 -15.93 -15.99 -6.89
CA PRO A 124 -17.05 -16.62 -7.58
C PRO A 124 -16.88 -18.15 -7.62
N PRO A 125 -17.98 -18.90 -7.87
CA PRO A 125 -17.93 -20.36 -7.92
C PRO A 125 -17.06 -20.90 -9.06
N VAL A 126 -16.81 -20.10 -10.11
CA VAL A 126 -16.04 -20.48 -11.29
C VAL A 126 -14.85 -19.54 -11.47
N LEU A 127 -13.65 -20.10 -11.43
CA LEU A 127 -12.39 -19.42 -11.68
C LEU A 127 -11.73 -20.02 -12.93
N ILE A 128 -11.29 -19.17 -13.86
CA ILE A 128 -10.71 -19.61 -15.13
C ILE A 128 -9.32 -18.96 -15.30
N ASP A 129 -8.26 -19.73 -15.11
CA ASP A 129 -6.88 -19.36 -15.40
C ASP A 129 -6.64 -19.31 -16.91
N ILE A 130 -6.42 -18.11 -17.41
CA ILE A 130 -6.18 -17.81 -18.83
C ILE A 130 -4.69 -17.58 -19.14
N THR A 131 -3.79 -17.80 -18.18
CA THR A 131 -2.35 -17.55 -18.34
C THR A 131 -1.67 -18.45 -19.37
N SER A 132 -2.31 -19.54 -19.80
CA SER A 132 -1.72 -20.50 -20.75
C SER A 132 -2.17 -20.30 -22.18
N ILE A 133 -3.04 -19.33 -22.45
CA ILE A 133 -3.52 -19.05 -23.80
C ILE A 133 -2.45 -18.26 -24.56
N SER A 134 -1.83 -18.91 -25.53
CA SER A 134 -0.75 -18.32 -26.35
C SER A 134 -1.23 -17.13 -27.18
N GLU A 135 -2.45 -17.17 -27.69
CA GLU A 135 -3.05 -16.16 -28.57
C GLU A 135 -3.31 -14.83 -27.87
N LEU A 136 -3.31 -14.83 -26.52
CA LEU A 136 -3.47 -13.63 -25.71
C LEU A 136 -2.12 -13.05 -25.25
N LYS A 137 -0.98 -13.57 -25.72
CA LYS A 137 0.35 -13.11 -25.30
C LYS A 137 1.14 -12.51 -26.46
N GLY A 138 2.16 -11.75 -26.11
CA GLY A 138 3.09 -11.17 -27.06
C GLY A 138 2.48 -9.99 -27.84
N HIS A 139 3.02 -9.78 -29.04
CA HIS A 139 2.62 -8.69 -29.92
C HIS A 139 2.82 -9.07 -31.39
N GLU A 140 2.04 -8.42 -32.26
CA GLU A 140 2.12 -8.53 -33.71
C GLU A 140 1.95 -7.15 -34.36
N PHE A 141 2.38 -7.02 -35.61
CA PHE A 141 2.20 -5.81 -36.39
C PHE A 141 1.27 -6.06 -37.57
N ASP A 142 0.29 -5.17 -37.71
CA ASP A 142 -0.40 -4.94 -38.97
C ASP A 142 -0.23 -3.46 -39.37
N GLN A 143 -1.31 -2.68 -39.46
CA GLN A 143 -1.26 -1.22 -39.48
C GLN A 143 -1.01 -0.64 -38.07
N ASN A 144 -1.47 -1.34 -37.04
CA ASN A 144 -1.34 -1.03 -35.63
C ASN A 144 -0.31 -1.96 -34.98
N LEU A 145 0.17 -1.56 -33.79
CA LEU A 145 0.83 -2.49 -32.89
C LEU A 145 -0.26 -3.22 -32.09
N MET A 146 -0.40 -4.53 -32.30
CA MET A 146 -1.35 -5.38 -31.59
C MET A 146 -0.66 -6.02 -30.39
N ILE A 147 -1.20 -5.85 -29.18
CA ILE A 147 -0.67 -6.45 -27.95
C ILE A 147 -1.71 -7.40 -27.36
N GLY A 148 -1.32 -8.65 -27.13
CA GLY A 148 -2.18 -9.66 -26.51
C GLY A 148 -2.66 -9.24 -25.11
N ALA A 149 -3.90 -9.58 -24.77
CA ALA A 149 -4.54 -9.18 -23.51
C ALA A 149 -3.81 -9.67 -22.23
N CYS A 150 -3.22 -10.87 -22.28
CA CYS A 150 -2.48 -11.51 -21.20
C CYS A 150 -0.99 -11.16 -21.17
N THR A 151 -0.51 -10.26 -22.04
CA THR A 151 0.86 -9.75 -21.98
C THR A 151 1.07 -8.98 -20.67
N THR A 152 2.14 -9.31 -19.95
CA THR A 152 2.49 -8.70 -18.66
C THR A 152 2.99 -7.28 -18.85
N LEU A 153 2.87 -6.43 -17.82
CA LEU A 153 3.35 -5.05 -17.92
C LEU A 153 4.87 -4.97 -18.14
N THR A 154 5.63 -5.94 -17.66
CA THR A 154 7.08 -6.06 -17.95
C THR A 154 7.33 -6.36 -19.42
N GLU A 155 6.64 -7.35 -20.00
CA GLU A 155 6.74 -7.62 -21.44
C GLU A 155 6.28 -6.42 -22.28
N VAL A 156 5.24 -5.69 -21.87
CA VAL A 156 4.81 -4.46 -22.55
C VAL A 156 5.91 -3.38 -22.52
N ILE A 157 6.65 -3.24 -21.41
CA ILE A 157 7.82 -2.34 -21.34
C ILE A 157 8.84 -2.71 -22.43
N ASP A 158 9.17 -4.00 -22.55
CA ASP A 158 10.16 -4.47 -23.53
C ASP A 158 9.64 -4.31 -24.96
N ILE A 159 8.36 -4.60 -25.21
CA ILE A 159 7.70 -4.39 -26.51
C ILE A 159 7.77 -2.92 -26.90
N PHE A 160 7.47 -2.00 -25.98
CA PHE A 160 7.51 -0.57 -26.26
C PHE A 160 8.94 -0.05 -26.49
N GLU A 161 9.91 -0.48 -25.69
CA GLU A 161 11.31 -0.11 -25.87
C GLU A 161 11.81 -0.56 -27.27
N ASN A 162 11.60 -1.83 -27.62
CA ASN A 162 12.07 -2.41 -28.86
C ASN A 162 11.40 -1.81 -30.11
N ASN A 163 10.10 -1.50 -30.02
CA ASN A 163 9.33 -1.00 -31.15
C ASN A 163 9.27 0.52 -31.25
N SER A 164 9.76 1.26 -30.26
CA SER A 164 9.84 2.73 -30.31
C SER A 164 10.74 3.29 -31.42
N LYS A 165 11.58 2.44 -32.02
CA LYS A 165 12.46 2.80 -33.14
C LYS A 165 11.79 2.67 -34.51
N LYS A 166 10.59 2.09 -34.58
CA LYS A 166 9.84 1.96 -35.84
C LYS A 166 9.13 3.28 -36.17
N ASP A 167 9.05 3.57 -37.46
CA ASP A 167 8.36 4.75 -37.98
C ASP A 167 6.90 4.79 -37.49
N ASN A 168 6.48 5.95 -37.02
CA ASN A 168 5.17 6.26 -36.46
C ASN A 168 4.88 5.63 -35.07
N PHE A 169 5.89 5.11 -34.39
CA PHE A 169 5.75 4.50 -33.06
C PHE A 169 6.74 5.08 -32.03
N ALA A 170 7.36 6.23 -32.29
CA ALA A 170 8.29 6.85 -31.34
C ALA A 170 7.63 7.19 -30.00
N TYR A 171 6.33 7.45 -30.00
CA TYR A 171 5.53 7.71 -28.79
C TYR A 171 5.54 6.54 -27.79
N LEU A 172 5.82 5.30 -28.24
CA LEU A 172 5.91 4.13 -27.35
C LEU A 172 6.99 4.31 -26.29
N LYS A 173 8.06 5.06 -26.58
CA LYS A 173 9.09 5.40 -25.58
C LYS A 173 8.48 6.14 -24.38
N LYS A 174 7.56 7.06 -24.62
CA LYS A 174 6.84 7.80 -23.57
C LYS A 174 5.85 6.95 -22.81
N LEU A 175 5.20 6.00 -23.47
CA LEU A 175 4.35 5.02 -22.79
C LEU A 175 5.16 4.09 -21.90
N LYS A 176 6.33 3.63 -22.36
CA LYS A 176 7.26 2.81 -21.58
C LYS A 176 7.72 3.51 -20.32
N GLU A 177 8.21 4.76 -20.45
CA GLU A 177 8.63 5.59 -19.31
C GLU A 177 7.50 5.78 -18.27
N HIS A 178 6.24 5.77 -18.71
CA HIS A 178 5.09 5.85 -17.82
C HIS A 178 4.74 4.51 -17.17
N ILE A 179 4.82 3.38 -17.90
CA ILE A 179 4.62 2.04 -17.32
C ILE A 179 5.68 1.71 -16.26
N ASP A 180 6.91 2.19 -16.41
CA ASP A 180 7.97 2.05 -15.39
C ASP A 180 7.55 2.62 -14.02
N LYS A 181 6.65 3.62 -14.01
CA LYS A 181 6.07 4.26 -12.83
C LYS A 181 4.85 3.50 -12.27
N ILE A 182 4.38 2.44 -12.92
CA ILE A 182 3.23 1.62 -12.50
C ILE A 182 3.71 0.49 -11.58
N ALA A 183 3.14 0.43 -10.37
CA ALA A 183 3.43 -0.61 -9.37
C ALA A 183 4.95 -0.81 -9.15
N HIS A 184 5.35 -2.01 -8.75
CA HIS A 184 6.73 -2.43 -8.61
C HIS A 184 6.99 -3.67 -9.47
N ILE A 185 8.26 -4.09 -9.57
CA ILE A 185 8.72 -5.09 -10.55
C ILE A 185 7.93 -6.40 -10.43
N LEU A 186 7.77 -6.93 -9.21
CA LEU A 186 7.04 -8.20 -8.99
C LEU A 186 5.59 -8.13 -9.48
N VAL A 187 4.89 -7.03 -9.22
CA VAL A 187 3.51 -6.83 -9.72
C VAL A 187 3.48 -6.71 -11.24
N ARG A 188 4.46 -6.05 -11.87
CA ARG A 188 4.51 -5.92 -13.33
C ARG A 188 4.85 -7.22 -14.05
N ASN A 189 5.67 -8.07 -13.43
CA ASN A 189 6.08 -9.36 -14.00
C ASN A 189 4.92 -10.36 -14.15
N VAL A 190 3.83 -10.19 -13.40
CA VAL A 190 2.65 -11.06 -13.50
C VAL A 190 1.37 -10.31 -13.88
N GLY A 191 1.26 -9.03 -13.53
CA GLY A 191 0.10 -8.20 -13.85
C GLY A 191 0.00 -7.96 -15.35
N THR A 192 -1.16 -8.25 -15.92
CA THR A 192 -1.40 -8.15 -17.37
C THR A 192 -2.04 -6.82 -17.74
N ILE A 193 -1.83 -6.39 -18.99
CA ILE A 193 -2.42 -5.17 -19.54
C ILE A 193 -3.95 -5.21 -19.48
N ALA A 194 -4.59 -6.31 -19.90
CA ALA A 194 -6.05 -6.45 -19.82
C ALA A 194 -6.56 -6.61 -18.38
N GLY A 195 -5.79 -7.22 -17.48
CA GLY A 195 -6.13 -7.29 -16.06
C GLY A 195 -6.24 -5.90 -15.43
N ASN A 196 -5.36 -4.98 -15.81
CA ASN A 196 -5.44 -3.57 -15.38
C ASN A 196 -6.68 -2.86 -15.95
N LEU A 197 -7.01 -3.10 -17.23
CA LEU A 197 -8.20 -2.53 -17.87
C LEU A 197 -9.51 -3.05 -17.26
N MET A 198 -9.61 -4.35 -16.98
CA MET A 198 -10.78 -4.92 -16.31
C MET A 198 -10.90 -4.45 -14.87
N LEU A 199 -9.79 -4.21 -14.17
CA LEU A 199 -9.81 -3.57 -12.85
C LEU A 199 -10.43 -2.16 -12.91
N LYS A 200 -10.06 -1.37 -13.92
CA LYS A 200 -10.65 -0.04 -14.19
C LYS A 200 -12.14 -0.13 -14.56
N HIS A 201 -12.50 -1.11 -15.37
CA HIS A 201 -13.88 -1.34 -15.82
C HIS A 201 -14.80 -1.66 -14.63
N HIS A 202 -14.40 -2.62 -13.79
CA HIS A 202 -15.16 -2.99 -12.59
C HIS A 202 -15.16 -1.90 -11.50
N ASN A 203 -14.06 -1.16 -11.37
CA ASN A 203 -13.89 -0.11 -10.37
C ASN A 203 -13.61 1.22 -11.05
N LYS A 204 -14.67 1.95 -11.41
CA LYS A 204 -14.57 3.21 -12.17
C LYS A 204 -13.68 4.25 -11.49
N ASP A 205 -13.56 4.21 -10.17
CA ASP A 205 -12.75 5.14 -9.37
C ASP A 205 -11.25 4.81 -9.40
N PHE A 206 -10.87 3.60 -9.85
CA PHE A 206 -9.48 3.19 -9.92
C PHE A 206 -8.69 4.09 -10.88
N PRO A 207 -7.62 4.79 -10.45
CA PRO A 207 -6.86 5.69 -11.30
C PRO A 207 -5.87 4.90 -12.17
N SER A 208 -6.39 4.18 -13.17
CA SER A 208 -5.60 3.33 -14.07
C SER A 208 -4.71 4.18 -14.99
N ASP A 209 -3.40 4.06 -14.81
CA ASP A 209 -2.39 4.64 -15.71
C ASP A 209 -2.45 4.00 -17.10
N VAL A 210 -2.70 2.68 -17.19
CA VAL A 210 -2.81 1.94 -18.46
C VAL A 210 -3.98 2.47 -19.28
N PHE A 211 -5.17 2.58 -18.67
CA PHE A 211 -6.34 3.13 -19.33
C PHE A 211 -6.09 4.57 -19.82
N LEU A 212 -5.54 5.43 -18.96
CA LEU A 212 -5.21 6.82 -19.29
C LEU A 212 -4.31 6.90 -20.54
N MET A 213 -3.23 6.12 -20.56
CA MET A 213 -2.29 6.11 -21.69
C MET A 213 -2.95 5.68 -22.98
N LEU A 214 -3.70 4.57 -22.95
CA LEU A 214 -4.38 4.03 -24.11
C LEU A 214 -5.46 4.98 -24.64
N GLU A 215 -6.22 5.60 -23.75
CA GLU A 215 -7.21 6.63 -24.11
C GLU A 215 -6.53 7.88 -24.68
N THR A 216 -5.36 8.27 -24.17
CA THR A 216 -4.61 9.45 -24.67
C THR A 216 -4.12 9.24 -26.10
N VAL A 217 -3.65 8.03 -26.44
CA VAL A 217 -3.12 7.75 -27.78
C VAL A 217 -4.19 7.29 -28.79
N GLY A 218 -5.45 7.17 -28.36
CA GLY A 218 -6.53 6.71 -29.22
C GLY A 218 -6.44 5.23 -29.58
N ALA A 219 -6.04 4.40 -28.62
CA ALA A 219 -6.03 2.96 -28.78
C ALA A 219 -7.45 2.38 -28.94
N TYR A 220 -7.51 1.17 -29.49
CA TYR A 220 -8.74 0.37 -29.59
C TYR A 220 -8.54 -0.99 -28.91
N LEU A 221 -9.64 -1.66 -28.57
CA LEU A 221 -9.63 -3.02 -28.04
C LEU A 221 -10.37 -3.95 -28.99
N THR A 222 -9.82 -5.14 -29.21
CA THR A 222 -10.58 -6.24 -29.82
C THR A 222 -11.22 -7.05 -28.71
N ILE A 223 -12.54 -7.15 -28.72
CA ILE A 223 -13.35 -7.95 -27.78
C ILE A 223 -13.87 -9.19 -28.49
N LEU A 224 -13.83 -10.32 -27.79
CA LEU A 224 -14.53 -11.54 -28.18
C LEU A 224 -15.82 -11.69 -27.39
N ASP A 225 -16.94 -11.84 -28.08
CA ASP A 225 -18.27 -12.13 -27.51
C ASP A 225 -18.75 -13.57 -27.77
N ALA A 226 -18.14 -14.24 -28.75
CA ALA A 226 -18.28 -15.66 -29.03
C ALA A 226 -16.94 -16.20 -29.60
N PRO A 227 -16.73 -17.52 -29.66
CA PRO A 227 -15.54 -18.10 -30.28
C PRO A 227 -15.29 -17.54 -31.68
N GLY A 228 -14.14 -16.86 -31.86
CA GLY A 228 -13.74 -16.26 -33.14
C GLY A 228 -14.46 -14.95 -33.53
N SER A 229 -15.51 -14.54 -32.81
CA SER A 229 -16.26 -13.30 -33.09
C SER A 229 -15.53 -12.09 -32.52
N LYS A 230 -14.82 -11.36 -33.38
CA LYS A 230 -13.98 -10.19 -33.01
C LYS A 230 -14.72 -8.89 -33.28
N LYS A 231 -14.89 -8.07 -32.25
CA LYS A 231 -15.42 -6.70 -32.35
C LYS A 231 -14.39 -5.70 -31.86
N VAL A 232 -14.08 -4.69 -32.68
CA VAL A 232 -13.19 -3.58 -32.29
C VAL A 232 -14.02 -2.46 -31.68
N ILE A 233 -13.59 -1.96 -30.51
CA ILE A 233 -14.23 -0.84 -29.80
C ILE A 233 -13.17 0.17 -29.32
N SER A 234 -13.57 1.42 -29.12
CA SER A 234 -12.69 2.44 -28.54
C SER A 234 -12.54 2.27 -27.02
N MET A 235 -11.55 2.93 -26.42
CA MET A 235 -11.39 2.96 -24.96
C MET A 235 -12.58 3.62 -24.23
N GLU A 236 -13.19 4.65 -24.84
CA GLU A 236 -14.41 5.32 -24.33
C GLU A 236 -15.61 4.35 -24.33
N GLU A 237 -15.82 3.64 -25.45
CA GLU A 237 -16.86 2.61 -25.56
C GLU A 237 -16.64 1.46 -24.57
N PHE A 238 -15.40 1.04 -24.37
CA PHE A 238 -15.05 -0.04 -23.44
C PHE A 238 -15.57 0.21 -22.02
N ILE A 239 -15.42 1.42 -21.49
CA ILE A 239 -15.85 1.75 -20.11
C ILE A 239 -17.37 1.61 -19.92
N SER A 240 -18.16 1.77 -20.99
CA SER A 240 -19.62 1.65 -20.95
C SER A 240 -20.12 0.26 -21.40
N THR A 241 -19.29 -0.53 -22.05
CA THR A 241 -19.64 -1.85 -22.57
C THR A 241 -19.79 -2.87 -21.44
N ASP A 242 -20.89 -3.64 -21.41
CA ASP A 242 -21.01 -4.78 -20.51
C ASP A 242 -20.05 -5.90 -20.94
N MET A 243 -19.08 -6.22 -20.09
CA MET A 243 -18.04 -7.22 -20.33
C MET A 243 -18.42 -8.62 -19.85
N LYS A 244 -19.64 -8.82 -19.33
CA LYS A 244 -20.13 -10.15 -18.93
C LYS A 244 -20.18 -11.10 -20.13
N GLY A 245 -19.56 -12.27 -19.98
CA GLY A 245 -19.43 -13.27 -21.04
C GLY A 245 -18.57 -12.82 -22.22
N LYS A 246 -17.70 -11.82 -22.02
CA LYS A 246 -16.81 -11.29 -23.05
C LYS A 246 -15.36 -11.32 -22.59
N LEU A 247 -14.45 -11.28 -23.54
CA LEU A 247 -13.00 -11.33 -23.32
C LEU A 247 -12.30 -10.22 -24.11
N ILE A 248 -11.39 -9.49 -23.47
CA ILE A 248 -10.43 -8.65 -24.20
C ILE A 248 -9.43 -9.59 -24.87
N TYR A 249 -9.32 -9.52 -26.19
CA TYR A 249 -8.41 -10.35 -26.98
C TYR A 249 -7.05 -9.69 -27.16
N ASN A 250 -7.04 -8.44 -27.64
CA ASN A 250 -5.83 -7.64 -27.80
C ASN A 250 -6.14 -6.13 -27.71
N ILE A 251 -5.08 -5.35 -27.58
CA ILE A 251 -5.05 -3.90 -27.63
C ILE A 251 -4.42 -3.49 -28.96
N LEU A 252 -5.01 -2.52 -29.64
CA LEU A 252 -4.56 -1.98 -30.92
C LEU A 252 -4.04 -0.56 -30.71
N LEU A 253 -2.74 -0.36 -30.92
CA LEU A 253 -2.07 0.94 -30.81
C LEU A 253 -1.84 1.56 -32.19
N PRO A 254 -2.34 2.77 -32.47
CA PRO A 254 -2.31 3.35 -33.80
C PRO A 254 -0.90 3.84 -34.20
N PRO A 255 -0.59 3.90 -35.51
CA PRO A 255 0.57 4.61 -36.00
C PRO A 255 0.33 6.13 -35.88
N LEU A 256 1.26 6.84 -35.25
CA LEU A 256 1.21 8.29 -35.06
C LEU A 256 2.47 8.91 -35.68
N ASN A 257 2.31 9.76 -36.70
CA ASN A 257 3.45 10.37 -37.41
C ASN A 257 4.39 11.10 -36.45
N ASP A 258 5.63 10.62 -36.35
CA ASP A 258 6.62 11.07 -35.35
C ASP A 258 7.01 12.55 -35.50
N ASN A 259 6.79 13.15 -36.68
CA ASN A 259 7.09 14.57 -36.93
C ASN A 259 5.91 15.49 -36.61
N GLU A 260 4.68 14.98 -36.56
CA GLU A 260 3.48 15.78 -36.31
C GLU A 260 2.92 15.58 -34.90
N PHE A 261 2.99 14.35 -34.38
CA PHE A 261 2.42 13.98 -33.09
C PHE A 261 3.45 14.05 -31.97
N ASN A 262 3.08 14.73 -30.91
CA ASN A 262 3.88 14.84 -29.70
C ASN A 262 3.06 14.38 -28.49
N LEU A 263 3.63 13.48 -27.70
CA LEU A 263 3.00 12.89 -26.52
C LEU A 263 3.73 13.29 -25.24
N VAL A 264 2.98 13.76 -24.26
CA VAL A 264 3.46 13.90 -22.88
C VAL A 264 2.48 13.24 -21.92
N THR A 265 3.02 12.55 -20.92
CA THR A 265 2.22 11.90 -19.88
C THR A 265 2.80 12.22 -18.51
N PHE A 266 1.94 12.31 -17.52
CA PHE A 266 2.30 12.65 -16.14
C PHE A 266 1.60 11.72 -15.18
N LYS A 267 2.32 11.33 -14.13
CA LYS A 267 1.80 10.56 -13.01
C LYS A 267 2.28 11.18 -11.70
N ILE A 268 1.37 11.86 -11.00
CA ILE A 268 1.70 12.47 -9.70
C ILE A 268 1.28 11.53 -8.59
N MET A 269 2.20 11.20 -7.71
CA MET A 269 2.04 10.19 -6.66
C MET A 269 2.49 10.75 -5.31
N PRO A 270 2.00 10.20 -4.18
CA PRO A 270 2.49 10.55 -2.85
C PRO A 270 3.95 10.11 -2.61
N ARG A 271 4.47 9.18 -3.42
CA ARG A 271 5.86 8.70 -3.44
C ARG A 271 6.24 8.27 -4.85
N ALA A 272 7.54 8.29 -5.18
CA ALA A 272 8.02 8.10 -6.54
C ALA A 272 7.72 6.72 -7.18
N GLN A 273 7.48 5.68 -6.37
CA GLN A 273 7.29 4.30 -6.85
C GLN A 273 6.22 3.55 -6.04
N SER A 274 5.63 2.52 -6.65
CA SER A 274 4.64 1.62 -6.06
C SER A 274 3.49 2.37 -5.34
N ALA A 275 2.96 3.42 -5.97
CA ALA A 275 1.82 4.19 -5.47
C ALA A 275 0.81 4.47 -6.59
N HIS A 276 -0.46 4.56 -6.21
CA HIS A 276 -1.51 5.03 -7.09
C HIS A 276 -1.33 6.53 -7.37
N ALA A 277 -1.77 6.96 -8.56
CA ALA A 277 -1.77 8.36 -8.92
C ALA A 277 -2.77 9.16 -8.05
N ILE A 278 -2.36 10.35 -7.62
CA ILE A 278 -3.27 11.39 -7.11
C ILE A 278 -4.02 12.01 -8.30
N VAL A 279 -3.25 12.42 -9.31
CA VAL A 279 -3.74 12.81 -10.64
C VAL A 279 -2.72 12.29 -11.65
N ASN A 280 -3.22 11.68 -12.71
CA ASN A 280 -2.43 11.35 -13.89
C ASN A 280 -3.05 12.03 -15.12
N ALA A 281 -2.21 12.40 -16.07
CA ALA A 281 -2.60 13.18 -17.24
C ALA A 281 -1.87 12.71 -18.49
N GLY A 282 -2.53 12.78 -19.63
CA GLY A 282 -1.96 12.52 -20.94
C GLY A 282 -2.38 13.59 -21.93
N LEU A 283 -1.41 14.11 -22.69
CA LEU A 283 -1.64 15.06 -23.76
C LEU A 283 -1.00 14.53 -25.03
N LEU A 284 -1.81 14.24 -26.05
CA LEU A 284 -1.35 13.94 -27.39
C LEU A 284 -1.71 15.13 -28.28
N CYS A 285 -0.72 15.76 -28.91
CA CYS A 285 -0.95 16.91 -29.77
C CYS A 285 -0.38 16.68 -31.16
N GLN A 286 -1.21 16.87 -32.18
CA GLN A 286 -0.80 16.95 -33.57
C GLN A 286 -0.67 18.41 -33.97
N VAL A 287 0.54 18.84 -34.31
CA VAL A 287 0.82 20.23 -34.69
C VAL A 287 1.36 20.32 -36.12
N GLN A 288 1.12 21.45 -36.78
CA GLN A 288 1.82 21.79 -38.02
C GLN A 288 3.28 22.11 -37.72
N THR A 289 4.19 21.52 -38.50
CA THR A 289 5.65 21.66 -38.31
C THR A 289 6.16 23.08 -38.56
N THR A 290 5.43 23.89 -39.34
CA THR A 290 5.85 25.24 -39.73
C THR A 290 5.62 26.29 -38.65
N ASP A 291 4.49 26.23 -37.92
CA ASP A 291 4.04 27.30 -37.02
C ASP A 291 3.54 26.81 -35.65
N ASN A 292 3.52 25.50 -35.41
CA ASN A 292 2.95 24.85 -34.22
C ASN A 292 1.43 25.10 -34.05
N THR A 293 0.71 25.32 -35.15
CA THR A 293 -0.76 25.36 -35.12
C THR A 293 -1.33 23.97 -34.88
N VAL A 294 -2.24 23.86 -33.92
CA VAL A 294 -2.84 22.58 -33.52
C VAL A 294 -3.81 22.08 -34.59
N LYS A 295 -3.55 20.89 -35.15
CA LYS A 295 -4.50 20.15 -36.00
C LYS A 295 -5.51 19.38 -35.14
N GLU A 296 -4.99 18.65 -34.16
CA GLU A 296 -5.76 17.88 -33.20
C GLU A 296 -5.02 17.84 -31.86
N ILE A 297 -5.75 17.78 -30.76
CA ILE A 297 -5.18 17.56 -29.44
C ILE A 297 -6.16 16.73 -28.62
N ARG A 298 -5.62 15.80 -27.83
CA ARG A 298 -6.35 15.03 -26.85
C ARG A 298 -5.77 15.30 -25.46
N VAL A 299 -6.63 15.64 -24.50
CA VAL A 299 -6.24 15.98 -23.13
C VAL A 299 -7.07 15.15 -22.16
N VAL A 300 -6.42 14.17 -21.53
CA VAL A 300 -7.06 13.17 -20.68
C VAL A 300 -6.48 13.27 -19.27
N PHE A 301 -7.36 13.22 -18.27
CA PHE A 301 -7.02 13.17 -16.85
C PHE A 301 -7.71 11.99 -16.18
N SER A 302 -7.06 11.43 -15.16
CA SER A 302 -7.72 10.55 -14.19
C SER A 302 -7.32 10.95 -12.76
N GLY A 303 -8.14 10.53 -11.79
CA GLY A 303 -8.03 10.99 -10.41
C GLY A 303 -8.77 12.30 -10.12
N LEU A 304 -9.66 12.77 -11.01
CA LEU A 304 -10.53 13.94 -10.76
C LEU A 304 -11.95 13.51 -10.41
N THR A 305 -12.71 13.10 -11.42
CA THR A 305 -14.05 12.53 -11.34
C THR A 305 -14.05 11.16 -12.05
N PRO A 306 -14.67 10.12 -11.49
CA PRO A 306 -14.80 8.82 -12.14
C PRO A 306 -15.71 8.88 -13.39
N PRO A 307 -15.49 8.04 -14.42
CA PRO A 307 -14.36 7.13 -14.56
C PRO A 307 -13.06 7.86 -14.93
N TYR A 308 -13.12 8.91 -15.72
CA TYR A 308 -11.98 9.76 -16.08
C TYR A 308 -12.52 11.10 -16.60
N SER A 309 -11.64 12.04 -16.95
CA SER A 309 -12.03 13.33 -17.50
C SER A 309 -11.28 13.61 -18.79
N ARG A 310 -12.02 13.88 -19.88
CA ARG A 310 -11.45 14.35 -21.15
C ARG A 310 -11.87 15.80 -21.38
N ALA A 311 -10.91 16.67 -21.65
CA ALA A 311 -11.14 18.12 -21.74
C ALA A 311 -11.56 18.55 -23.15
N THR A 312 -12.67 18.01 -23.66
CA THR A 312 -13.12 18.22 -25.05
C THR A 312 -13.37 19.69 -25.41
N LYS A 313 -13.81 20.54 -24.47
CA LYS A 313 -14.02 21.97 -24.72
C LYS A 313 -12.67 22.68 -24.89
N THR A 314 -11.69 22.35 -24.05
CA THR A 314 -10.32 22.83 -24.22
C THR A 314 -9.69 22.31 -25.51
N GLU A 315 -9.90 21.04 -25.88
CA GLU A 315 -9.43 20.46 -27.16
C GLU A 315 -9.96 21.26 -28.35
N ASN A 316 -11.28 21.51 -28.39
CA ASN A 316 -11.93 22.29 -29.44
C ASN A 316 -11.45 23.74 -29.50
N TYR A 317 -11.15 24.36 -28.36
CA TYR A 317 -10.64 25.73 -28.32
C TYR A 317 -9.23 25.87 -28.92
N LEU A 318 -8.39 24.85 -28.74
CA LEU A 318 -6.99 24.83 -29.18
C LEU A 318 -6.87 24.55 -30.68
N LYS A 319 -7.81 23.80 -31.26
CA LYS A 319 -7.82 23.47 -32.68
C LYS A 319 -7.74 24.72 -33.56
N GLY A 320 -6.77 24.74 -34.47
CA GLY A 320 -6.51 25.86 -35.39
C GLY A 320 -5.78 27.06 -34.76
N LYS A 321 -5.25 26.95 -33.53
CA LYS A 321 -4.48 28.02 -32.87
C LYS A 321 -3.00 27.64 -32.72
N PRO A 322 -2.10 28.65 -32.67
CA PRO A 322 -0.70 28.41 -32.35
C PRO A 322 -0.56 28.02 -30.87
N LEU A 323 0.03 26.84 -30.62
CA LEU A 323 0.01 26.20 -29.30
C LEU A 323 0.82 26.92 -28.22
N PHE A 324 1.94 27.53 -28.61
CA PHE A 324 2.94 28.08 -27.67
C PHE A 324 2.85 29.60 -27.50
N GLU A 325 1.70 30.19 -27.82
CA GLU A 325 1.42 31.61 -27.59
C GLU A 325 0.76 31.82 -26.23
N ASN A 326 1.13 32.91 -25.54
CA ASN A 326 0.62 33.18 -24.19
C ASN A 326 -0.90 33.34 -24.16
N ASP A 327 -1.49 34.00 -25.16
CA ASP A 327 -2.94 34.20 -25.22
C ASP A 327 -3.70 32.89 -25.46
N THR A 328 -3.14 32.00 -26.29
CA THR A 328 -3.66 30.63 -26.46
C THR A 328 -3.63 29.88 -25.13
N LEU A 329 -2.48 29.91 -24.43
CA LEU A 329 -2.31 29.25 -23.13
C LEU A 329 -3.30 29.77 -22.07
N GLN A 330 -3.39 31.09 -21.90
CA GLN A 330 -4.28 31.71 -20.90
C GLN A 330 -5.75 31.38 -21.18
N GLY A 331 -6.17 31.45 -22.46
CA GLY A 331 -7.52 31.08 -22.84
C GLY A 331 -7.81 29.59 -22.63
N ALA A 332 -6.86 28.72 -22.94
CA ALA A 332 -6.99 27.28 -22.73
C ALA A 332 -7.10 26.94 -21.23
N LEU A 333 -6.26 27.53 -20.37
CA LEU A 333 -6.31 27.36 -18.92
C LEU A 333 -7.64 27.85 -18.32
N LYS A 334 -8.17 28.98 -18.80
CA LYS A 334 -9.46 29.52 -18.35
C LYS A 334 -10.61 28.56 -18.68
N ILE A 335 -10.64 28.01 -19.90
CA ILE A 335 -11.65 27.04 -20.31
C ILE A 335 -11.48 25.74 -19.54
N LEU A 336 -10.24 25.28 -19.37
CA LEU A 336 -9.94 24.05 -18.66
C LEU A 336 -10.35 24.15 -17.18
N ASP A 337 -10.11 25.29 -16.52
CA ASP A 337 -10.58 25.51 -15.15
C ASP A 337 -12.11 25.46 -15.05
N GLN A 338 -12.84 25.94 -16.04
CA GLN A 338 -14.30 25.84 -16.07
C GLN A 338 -14.81 24.43 -16.41
N GLU A 339 -14.06 23.68 -17.23
CA GLU A 339 -14.42 22.33 -17.68
C GLU A 339 -14.12 21.26 -16.64
N LEU A 340 -12.99 21.35 -15.93
CA LEU A 340 -12.57 20.33 -14.99
C LEU A 340 -13.40 20.32 -13.71
N VAL A 341 -13.96 19.16 -13.39
CA VAL A 341 -14.66 18.87 -12.14
C VAL A 341 -13.89 17.81 -11.37
N ALA A 342 -13.68 18.03 -10.07
CA ALA A 342 -13.12 17.05 -9.16
C ALA A 342 -14.09 16.81 -7.99
N THR A 343 -14.35 15.55 -7.67
CA THR A 343 -15.24 15.15 -6.55
C THR A 343 -14.41 14.73 -5.35
N GLU A 344 -14.80 15.08 -4.12
CA GLU A 344 -14.06 14.64 -2.92
C GLU A 344 -13.94 13.11 -2.88
N ASN A 345 -12.73 12.62 -2.61
CA ASN A 345 -12.43 11.18 -2.58
C ASN A 345 -11.39 10.85 -1.49
N PRO A 346 -11.72 10.99 -0.19
CA PRO A 346 -10.80 10.63 0.89
C PRO A 346 -10.38 9.16 0.79
N PRO A 347 -9.10 8.82 1.01
CA PRO A 347 -8.06 9.65 1.63
C PRO A 347 -7.22 10.46 0.63
N ALA A 348 -7.61 10.57 -0.64
CA ALA A 348 -6.89 11.40 -1.60
C ALA A 348 -6.92 12.88 -1.15
N PRO A 349 -5.95 13.70 -1.60
CA PRO A 349 -6.00 15.14 -1.40
C PRO A 349 -7.32 15.75 -1.88
N SER A 350 -7.65 16.93 -1.35
CA SER A 350 -8.93 17.61 -1.62
C SER A 350 -9.21 17.78 -3.11
N ALA A 351 -10.49 17.84 -3.46
CA ALA A 351 -10.93 18.08 -4.83
C ALA A 351 -10.28 19.33 -5.43
N ASN A 352 -10.20 20.41 -4.64
CA ASN A 352 -9.55 21.64 -5.08
C ASN A 352 -8.06 21.44 -5.41
N TYR A 353 -7.30 20.75 -4.55
CA TYR A 353 -5.89 20.46 -4.83
C TYR A 353 -5.73 19.66 -6.13
N ARG A 354 -6.54 18.62 -6.33
CA ARG A 354 -6.45 17.77 -7.53
C ARG A 354 -6.83 18.51 -8.81
N LYS A 355 -7.84 19.38 -8.76
CA LYS A 355 -8.19 20.25 -9.89
C LYS A 355 -7.04 21.20 -10.24
N GLN A 356 -6.48 21.90 -9.26
CA GLN A 356 -5.34 22.81 -9.48
C GLN A 356 -4.11 22.05 -10.00
N LEU A 357 -3.89 20.83 -9.52
CA LEU A 357 -2.83 19.96 -10.01
C LEU A 357 -3.05 19.59 -11.49
N ALA A 358 -4.27 19.28 -11.92
CA ALA A 358 -4.57 19.00 -13.33
C ALA A 358 -4.29 20.20 -14.24
N LEU A 359 -4.65 21.43 -13.81
CA LEU A 359 -4.31 22.67 -14.52
C LEU A 359 -2.79 22.86 -14.62
N ALA A 360 -2.06 22.61 -13.53
CA ALA A 360 -0.62 22.69 -13.50
C ALA A 360 0.04 21.63 -14.41
N LEU A 361 -0.52 20.43 -14.50
CA LEU A 361 -0.05 19.37 -15.39
C LEU A 361 -0.30 19.71 -16.86
N PHE A 362 -1.44 20.31 -17.19
CA PHE A 362 -1.69 20.83 -18.54
C PHE A 362 -0.65 21.90 -18.91
N TYR A 363 -0.42 22.88 -18.03
CA TYR A 363 0.61 23.89 -18.23
C TYR A 363 2.01 23.28 -18.39
N LYS A 364 2.40 22.35 -17.51
CA LYS A 364 3.68 21.63 -17.61
C LYS A 364 3.77 20.83 -18.91
N GLY A 365 2.67 20.24 -19.38
CA GLY A 365 2.57 19.56 -20.67
C GLY A 365 2.93 20.49 -21.82
N LEU A 366 2.33 21.67 -21.88
CA LEU A 366 2.64 22.67 -22.91
C LEU A 366 4.09 23.17 -22.83
N LEU A 367 4.64 23.38 -21.63
CA LEU A 367 6.05 23.72 -21.48
C LEU A 367 6.97 22.60 -22.01
N THR A 368 6.61 21.35 -21.78
CA THR A 368 7.39 20.18 -22.21
C THR A 368 7.33 19.99 -23.73
N LEU A 369 6.19 20.30 -24.34
CA LEU A 369 6.00 20.28 -25.79
C LEU A 369 6.63 21.48 -26.51
N CYS A 370 6.91 22.57 -25.78
CA CYS A 370 7.43 23.81 -26.37
C CYS A 370 8.88 23.63 -26.85
N PRO A 371 9.19 24.02 -28.11
CA PRO A 371 10.56 24.00 -28.62
C PRO A 371 11.51 24.82 -27.73
N SER A 372 12.73 24.31 -27.55
CA SER A 372 13.69 24.85 -26.59
C SER A 372 14.12 26.30 -26.88
N GLU A 373 14.03 26.70 -28.15
CA GLU A 373 14.35 28.02 -28.68
C GLU A 373 13.27 29.05 -28.33
N LYS A 374 12.00 28.62 -28.28
CA LYS A 374 10.85 29.46 -27.87
C LYS A 374 10.69 29.53 -26.35
N LEU A 375 11.17 28.51 -25.63
CA LEU A 375 11.02 28.43 -24.18
C LEU A 375 12.01 29.34 -23.44
N LYS A 376 11.48 30.42 -22.83
CA LYS A 376 12.27 31.34 -22.01
C LYS A 376 12.99 30.63 -20.86
N VAL A 377 14.21 31.06 -20.56
CA VAL A 377 15.11 30.45 -19.55
C VAL A 377 14.43 30.23 -18.20
N GLN A 378 13.66 31.20 -17.73
CA GLN A 378 12.96 31.15 -16.43
C GLN A 378 11.90 30.03 -16.31
N TYR A 379 11.43 29.46 -17.43
CA TYR A 379 10.42 28.39 -17.43
C TYR A 379 11.01 26.99 -17.64
N ARG A 380 12.30 26.89 -17.99
CA ARG A 380 12.94 25.61 -18.34
C ARG A 380 12.93 24.61 -17.18
N SER A 381 13.01 25.08 -15.94
CA SER A 381 12.92 24.22 -14.75
C SER A 381 11.55 23.52 -14.62
N GLY A 382 10.49 24.08 -15.20
CA GLY A 382 9.15 23.47 -15.21
C GLY A 382 9.07 22.17 -16.02
N VAL A 383 9.96 21.99 -17.00
CA VAL A 383 10.02 20.82 -17.88
C VAL A 383 10.76 19.64 -17.22
N ILE A 384 11.71 19.92 -16.32
CA ILE A 384 12.57 18.89 -15.72
C ILE A 384 11.73 17.87 -14.96
N ASP A 385 11.97 16.58 -15.21
CA ASP A 385 11.52 15.49 -14.36
C ASP A 385 12.56 15.30 -13.25
N LEU A 386 12.20 15.72 -12.03
CA LEU A 386 13.07 15.63 -10.86
C LEU A 386 13.46 14.19 -10.51
N HIS A 387 12.62 13.21 -10.89
CA HIS A 387 12.93 11.82 -10.61
C HIS A 387 14.10 11.34 -11.47
N ASP A 388 14.12 11.75 -12.74
CA ASP A 388 15.13 11.34 -13.72
C ASP A 388 16.43 12.14 -13.56
N SER A 389 16.36 13.36 -13.01
CA SER A 389 17.55 14.18 -12.75
C SER A 389 18.30 13.79 -11.47
N ARG A 390 17.79 12.86 -10.66
CA ARG A 390 18.40 12.50 -9.38
C ARG A 390 19.60 11.55 -9.60
N PRO A 391 20.79 11.86 -9.06
CA PRO A 391 21.94 10.95 -9.13
C PRO A 391 21.74 9.71 -8.25
N VAL A 392 22.50 8.66 -8.53
CA VAL A 392 22.57 7.45 -7.70
C VAL A 392 22.92 7.85 -6.26
N SER A 393 22.19 7.30 -5.28
CA SER A 393 22.35 7.69 -3.88
C SER A 393 23.75 7.31 -3.32
N THR A 394 24.38 8.21 -2.57
CA THR A 394 25.68 7.99 -1.90
C THR A 394 25.57 8.24 -0.39
N ALA A 395 26.48 7.66 0.41
CA ALA A 395 26.50 7.84 1.86
C ALA A 395 27.92 7.67 2.43
N SER A 396 28.23 8.42 3.50
CA SER A 396 29.42 8.26 4.33
C SER A 396 29.01 8.08 5.81
N GLN A 397 29.84 7.38 6.58
CA GLN A 397 29.66 7.19 8.02
C GLN A 397 31.00 7.45 8.70
N ASP A 398 30.99 8.24 9.77
CA ASP A 398 32.16 8.57 10.56
C ASP A 398 31.89 8.29 12.05
N TYR A 399 32.78 7.53 12.68
CA TYR A 399 32.69 7.15 14.09
C TYR A 399 34.08 6.78 14.62
N SER A 400 34.33 7.08 15.89
CA SER A 400 35.61 6.76 16.54
C SER A 400 35.63 5.31 17.03
N ILE A 401 36.79 4.66 16.87
CA ILE A 401 37.05 3.30 17.31
C ILE A 401 38.24 3.33 18.28
N ASP A 402 38.13 2.60 19.39
CA ASP A 402 39.22 2.36 20.34
C ASP A 402 39.31 0.87 20.63
N GLU A 403 40.31 0.23 20.06
CA GLU A 403 40.51 -1.23 20.16
C GLU A 403 40.73 -1.69 21.61
N LYS A 404 41.17 -0.79 22.50
CA LYS A 404 41.41 -1.12 23.91
C LYS A 404 40.14 -1.45 24.69
N VAL A 405 38.99 -0.94 24.25
CA VAL A 405 37.69 -1.17 24.91
C VAL A 405 36.81 -2.16 24.15
N PHE A 406 37.37 -2.87 23.17
CA PHE A 406 36.63 -3.93 22.47
C PHE A 406 36.18 -5.00 23.46
N PRO A 407 34.91 -5.48 23.35
CA PRO A 407 33.97 -5.28 22.24
C PRO A 407 33.06 -4.03 22.32
N LEU A 408 33.19 -3.13 23.30
CA LEU A 408 32.19 -2.10 23.60
C LEU A 408 31.89 -1.14 22.43
N ASN A 409 32.90 -0.67 21.71
CA ASN A 409 32.75 0.20 20.53
C ASN A 409 33.18 -0.49 19.23
N LYS A 410 33.40 -1.81 19.26
CA LYS A 410 33.65 -2.58 18.05
C LYS A 410 32.36 -2.60 17.22
N PRO A 411 32.38 -2.30 15.91
CA PRO A 411 31.20 -2.38 15.06
C PRO A 411 30.87 -3.85 14.75
N ILE A 412 30.34 -4.56 15.74
CA ILE A 412 30.01 -5.98 15.64
C ILE A 412 28.73 -6.15 14.83
N GLN A 413 28.75 -7.13 13.92
CA GLN A 413 27.54 -7.54 13.20
C GLN A 413 26.45 -7.94 14.19
N LYS A 414 25.21 -7.56 13.91
CA LYS A 414 24.07 -8.04 14.70
C LYS A 414 24.10 -9.58 14.75
N VAL A 415 24.03 -10.15 15.96
CA VAL A 415 24.11 -11.61 16.20
C VAL A 415 23.14 -12.41 15.31
N GLU A 416 21.94 -11.88 15.09
CA GLU A 416 20.89 -12.52 14.29
C GLU A 416 20.94 -12.17 12.79
N ALA A 417 21.94 -11.40 12.32
CA ALA A 417 21.92 -10.89 10.94
C ALA A 417 21.90 -12.02 9.91
N LEU A 418 22.75 -13.04 10.08
CA LEU A 418 22.89 -14.13 9.12
C LEU A 418 21.63 -14.98 9.04
N CYS A 419 21.05 -15.38 10.18
CA CYS A 419 19.80 -16.14 10.19
C CYS A 419 18.59 -15.33 9.69
N GLN A 420 18.60 -14.00 9.86
CA GLN A 420 17.58 -13.14 9.27
C GLN A 420 17.72 -13.05 7.75
N THR A 421 18.95 -13.05 7.22
CA THR A 421 19.18 -13.00 5.76
C THR A 421 18.96 -14.34 5.07
N SER A 422 19.14 -15.47 5.77
CA SER A 422 18.85 -16.82 5.25
C SER A 422 17.37 -17.21 5.37
N GLY A 423 16.58 -16.50 6.19
CA GLY A 423 15.19 -16.83 6.47
C GLY A 423 15.00 -17.87 7.59
N GLU A 424 16.07 -18.26 8.29
CA GLU A 424 16.05 -19.24 9.39
C GLU A 424 15.60 -18.62 10.73
N ALA A 425 15.57 -17.30 10.83
CA ALA A 425 15.09 -16.60 12.02
C ALA A 425 13.58 -16.80 12.23
N ILE A 426 13.21 -17.61 13.21
CA ILE A 426 11.80 -17.91 13.54
C ILE A 426 11.12 -16.71 14.20
N TYR A 427 10.10 -16.15 13.56
CA TYR A 427 9.17 -15.18 14.15
C TYR A 427 7.92 -15.89 14.71
N THR A 428 7.02 -15.14 15.35
CA THR A 428 5.86 -15.72 16.06
C THR A 428 4.99 -16.58 15.15
N ASP A 429 4.83 -16.18 13.88
CA ASP A 429 3.99 -16.90 12.93
C ASP A 429 4.71 -18.07 12.23
N ASP A 430 6.03 -18.07 12.25
CA ASP A 430 6.84 -19.11 11.62
C ASP A 430 6.87 -20.38 12.48
N MET A 431 6.32 -20.31 13.70
CA MET A 431 6.11 -21.46 14.56
C MET A 431 5.22 -22.50 13.87
N LEU A 432 5.69 -23.75 13.86
CA LEU A 432 4.95 -24.87 13.31
C LEU A 432 3.55 -24.98 13.92
N SER A 433 2.59 -25.27 13.05
CA SER A 433 1.22 -25.52 13.46
C SER A 433 1.08 -26.84 14.21
N MET A 434 0.25 -26.83 15.25
CA MET A 434 -0.05 -28.03 16.03
C MET A 434 -1.31 -28.72 15.52
N PRO A 435 -1.44 -30.05 15.65
CA PRO A 435 -2.68 -30.75 15.31
C PRO A 435 -3.89 -30.14 16.05
N GLY A 436 -4.94 -29.82 15.30
CA GLY A 436 -6.16 -29.21 15.86
C GLY A 436 -6.03 -27.73 16.21
N GLU A 437 -4.95 -27.05 15.81
CA GLU A 437 -4.82 -25.60 15.92
C GLU A 437 -5.95 -24.88 15.18
N VAL A 438 -6.51 -23.84 15.81
CA VAL A 438 -7.58 -23.01 15.29
C VAL A 438 -7.10 -21.58 15.05
N PHE A 439 -7.81 -20.84 14.21
CA PHE A 439 -7.42 -19.52 13.75
C PHE A 439 -8.47 -18.49 14.09
N GLY A 440 -8.05 -17.40 14.73
CA GLY A 440 -8.91 -16.31 15.18
C GLY A 440 -8.89 -15.12 14.22
N ALA A 441 -10.03 -14.44 14.11
CA ALA A 441 -10.14 -13.12 13.49
C ALA A 441 -11.02 -12.19 14.32
N LEU A 442 -10.59 -10.94 14.49
CA LEU A 442 -11.34 -9.94 15.26
C LEU A 442 -12.57 -9.48 14.49
N VAL A 443 -13.70 -9.40 15.19
CA VAL A 443 -14.91 -8.69 14.73
C VAL A 443 -14.77 -7.23 15.14
N LEU A 444 -14.83 -6.32 14.17
CA LEU A 444 -14.52 -4.91 14.37
C LEU A 444 -15.77 -4.04 14.15
N SER A 445 -15.88 -2.93 14.89
CA SER A 445 -16.99 -1.99 14.73
C SER A 445 -17.01 -1.31 13.36
N THR A 446 -18.19 -1.11 12.78
CA THR A 446 -18.38 -0.35 11.53
C THR A 446 -18.87 1.08 11.75
N VAL A 447 -18.99 1.50 13.01
CA VAL A 447 -19.29 2.87 13.44
C VAL A 447 -18.18 3.40 14.35
N ALA A 448 -17.98 4.72 14.36
CA ALA A 448 -16.95 5.35 15.19
C ALA A 448 -17.41 5.63 16.63
N GLN A 449 -18.67 6.02 16.82
CA GLN A 449 -19.30 6.25 18.11
C GLN A 449 -20.74 5.75 18.06
N GLY A 450 -21.18 5.12 19.15
CA GLY A 450 -22.54 4.60 19.29
C GLY A 450 -22.63 3.58 20.41
N THR A 451 -23.77 2.91 20.51
CA THR A 451 -24.02 1.81 21.46
C THR A 451 -24.32 0.52 20.70
N ILE A 452 -23.83 -0.61 21.21
CA ILE A 452 -24.19 -1.94 20.73
C ILE A 452 -25.58 -2.27 21.29
N LYS A 453 -26.57 -2.50 20.41
CA LYS A 453 -27.90 -2.97 20.81
C LYS A 453 -27.96 -4.50 20.80
N SER A 454 -27.41 -5.12 19.76
CA SER A 454 -27.31 -6.58 19.64
C SER A 454 -26.14 -7.00 18.76
N ILE A 455 -25.68 -8.23 18.94
CA ILE A 455 -24.67 -8.90 18.12
C ILE A 455 -25.25 -10.24 17.67
N GLU A 456 -25.30 -10.47 16.38
CA GLU A 456 -25.82 -11.68 15.75
C GLU A 456 -24.72 -12.36 14.93
N ALA A 457 -24.25 -13.51 15.42
CA ALA A 457 -23.20 -14.30 14.78
C ALA A 457 -23.74 -15.56 14.08
N SER A 458 -25.06 -15.75 14.00
CA SER A 458 -25.70 -16.98 13.51
C SER A 458 -25.30 -17.32 12.06
N ASP A 459 -25.21 -16.32 11.19
CA ASP A 459 -24.81 -16.53 9.79
C ASP A 459 -23.32 -16.86 9.67
N ALA A 460 -22.47 -16.22 10.49
CA ALA A 460 -21.04 -16.55 10.56
C ALA A 460 -20.81 -17.99 11.06
N LEU A 461 -21.57 -18.43 12.07
CA LEU A 461 -21.48 -19.78 12.64
C LEU A 461 -21.96 -20.89 11.69
N LYS A 462 -22.75 -20.58 10.66
CA LYS A 462 -23.17 -21.54 9.63
C LYS A 462 -22.09 -21.78 8.57
N VAL A 463 -21.07 -20.93 8.48
CA VAL A 463 -20.01 -21.08 7.50
C VAL A 463 -19.19 -22.35 7.82
N PRO A 464 -19.02 -23.27 6.85
CA PRO A 464 -18.21 -24.47 7.06
C PRO A 464 -16.79 -24.13 7.55
N GLY A 465 -16.36 -24.82 8.61
CA GLY A 465 -15.07 -24.61 9.26
C GLY A 465 -15.05 -23.51 10.33
N VAL A 466 -16.15 -22.76 10.55
CA VAL A 466 -16.27 -21.88 11.71
C VAL A 466 -16.63 -22.70 12.95
N ILE A 467 -15.94 -22.44 14.05
CA ILE A 467 -16.02 -23.24 15.29
C ILE A 467 -16.74 -22.47 16.39
N ALA A 468 -16.39 -21.19 16.58
CA ALA A 468 -16.93 -20.39 17.68
C ALA A 468 -16.91 -18.89 17.38
N PHE A 469 -17.75 -18.16 18.10
CA PHE A 469 -17.69 -16.71 18.24
C PHE A 469 -17.69 -16.38 19.73
N TYR A 470 -16.75 -15.53 20.16
CA TYR A 470 -16.66 -15.04 21.53
C TYR A 470 -16.74 -13.51 21.55
N SER A 471 -17.52 -12.99 22.48
CA SER A 471 -17.76 -11.58 22.75
C SER A 471 -17.24 -11.19 24.13
N ALA A 472 -17.47 -9.94 24.55
CA ALA A 472 -17.16 -9.48 25.91
C ALA A 472 -17.79 -10.36 27.02
N LYS A 473 -18.93 -11.01 26.75
CA LYS A 473 -19.66 -11.85 27.73
C LYS A 473 -18.96 -13.18 28.02
N ASP A 474 -18.07 -13.60 27.12
CA ASP A 474 -17.41 -14.90 27.19
C ASP A 474 -16.11 -14.85 28.00
N ILE A 475 -15.63 -13.65 28.34
CA ILE A 475 -14.45 -13.40 29.16
C ILE A 475 -14.76 -13.74 30.64
N PRO A 476 -14.13 -14.77 31.23
CA PRO A 476 -14.47 -15.22 32.60
C PRO A 476 -14.10 -14.22 33.71
N GLY A 477 -13.05 -13.44 33.49
CA GLY A 477 -12.52 -12.46 34.43
C GLY A 477 -12.76 -11.02 34.00
N LYS A 478 -11.73 -10.18 34.10
CA LYS A 478 -11.84 -8.75 33.76
C LYS A 478 -11.70 -8.54 32.25
N ASN A 479 -12.71 -7.95 31.61
CA ASN A 479 -12.65 -7.49 30.22
C ASN A 479 -11.78 -6.22 30.08
N SER A 480 -10.46 -6.33 30.28
CA SER A 480 -9.52 -5.24 30.04
C SER A 480 -8.12 -5.77 29.71
N PHE A 481 -7.46 -5.16 28.71
CA PHE A 481 -6.07 -5.47 28.35
C PHE A 481 -5.05 -4.46 28.93
N ILE A 482 -5.53 -3.48 29.70
CA ILE A 482 -4.73 -2.51 30.47
C ILE A 482 -5.25 -2.47 31.91
N GLU A 483 -4.41 -2.11 32.86
CA GLU A 483 -4.81 -1.87 34.24
C GLU A 483 -4.75 -0.38 34.59
N LYS A 484 -5.83 0.12 35.18
CA LYS A 484 -5.86 1.46 35.78
C LYS A 484 -4.80 1.57 36.89
N GLY A 485 -3.96 2.61 36.82
CA GLY A 485 -2.98 2.92 37.87
C GLY A 485 -1.61 2.25 37.69
N VAL A 486 -1.47 1.30 36.77
CA VAL A 486 -0.15 0.85 36.29
C VAL A 486 0.34 1.89 35.29
N ILE A 487 1.49 2.52 35.54
CA ILE A 487 1.96 3.68 34.73
C ILE A 487 0.89 4.82 34.76
N ALA A 488 1.07 5.88 33.99
CA ALA A 488 0.12 6.98 33.83
C ALA A 488 -1.20 6.59 33.09
N PHE A 489 -1.65 5.34 33.17
CA PHE A 489 -2.94 4.90 32.61
C PHE A 489 -4.08 5.27 33.54
N ILE A 490 -5.03 6.04 33.02
CA ILE A 490 -6.10 6.64 33.82
C ILE A 490 -7.39 5.81 33.85
N GLY A 491 -7.46 4.69 33.13
CA GLY A 491 -8.63 3.82 33.09
C GLY A 491 -8.38 2.48 32.38
N ASP A 492 -9.35 1.58 32.53
CA ASP A 492 -9.37 0.29 31.85
C ASP A 492 -9.71 0.47 30.35
N GLU A 493 -9.12 -0.37 29.49
CA GLU A 493 -9.46 -0.46 28.07
C GLU A 493 -9.93 -1.88 27.74
N GLU A 494 -11.13 -1.99 27.19
CA GLU A 494 -11.80 -3.28 26.93
C GLU A 494 -11.11 -4.09 25.83
N ILE A 495 -11.02 -5.41 26.02
CA ILE A 495 -10.56 -6.35 24.99
C ILE A 495 -11.59 -6.41 23.86
N PHE A 496 -12.85 -6.61 24.25
CA PHE A 496 -14.01 -6.58 23.37
C PHE A 496 -15.01 -5.56 23.90
N CYS A 497 -15.50 -4.66 23.06
CA CYS A 497 -16.45 -3.64 23.47
C CYS A 497 -17.76 -4.27 23.97
N SER A 498 -18.16 -4.00 25.22
CA SER A 498 -19.39 -4.57 25.77
C SER A 498 -20.64 -3.76 25.47
N GLU A 499 -20.51 -2.43 25.29
CA GLU A 499 -21.67 -1.53 25.15
C GLU A 499 -21.38 -0.31 24.27
N LYS A 500 -20.49 0.60 24.71
CA LYS A 500 -20.26 1.89 24.02
C LYS A 500 -19.08 1.81 23.07
N ILE A 501 -19.35 1.94 21.77
CA ILE A 501 -18.34 2.06 20.73
C ILE A 501 -17.67 3.44 20.82
N LYS A 502 -16.35 3.41 20.82
CA LYS A 502 -15.48 4.53 21.19
C LYS A 502 -14.63 5.02 20.02
N TYR A 503 -14.36 4.15 19.06
CA TYR A 503 -13.63 4.45 17.84
C TYR A 503 -14.01 3.47 16.73
N TYR A 504 -13.71 3.85 15.49
CA TYR A 504 -13.99 3.02 14.31
C TYR A 504 -13.06 1.80 14.33
N ASN A 505 -13.58 0.62 13.97
CA ASN A 505 -12.88 -0.65 14.08
C ASN A 505 -12.48 -1.05 15.51
N GLN A 506 -13.20 -0.60 16.53
CA GLN A 506 -13.01 -1.14 17.88
C GLN A 506 -13.37 -2.63 17.90
N PRO A 507 -12.52 -3.51 18.47
CA PRO A 507 -12.85 -4.93 18.59
C PRO A 507 -14.11 -5.17 19.44
N ILE A 508 -15.02 -5.99 18.92
CA ILE A 508 -16.31 -6.37 19.53
C ILE A 508 -16.32 -7.85 19.92
N GLY A 509 -15.49 -8.67 19.27
CA GLY A 509 -15.36 -10.09 19.54
C GLY A 509 -14.29 -10.76 18.67
N ILE A 510 -14.27 -12.08 18.72
CA ILE A 510 -13.38 -12.93 17.91
C ILE A 510 -14.18 -14.09 17.33
N VAL A 511 -14.04 -14.31 16.02
CA VAL A 511 -14.48 -15.53 15.35
C VAL A 511 -13.30 -16.50 15.29
N VAL A 512 -13.55 -17.78 15.54
CA VAL A 512 -12.56 -18.85 15.53
C VAL A 512 -12.96 -19.89 14.49
N ALA A 513 -12.02 -20.28 13.61
CA ALA A 513 -12.25 -21.21 12.52
C ALA A 513 -11.04 -22.13 12.26
N GLU A 514 -11.19 -23.07 11.33
CA GLU A 514 -10.12 -24.01 10.91
C GLU A 514 -9.01 -23.37 10.07
N SER A 515 -9.20 -22.14 9.57
CA SER A 515 -8.17 -21.38 8.86
C SER A 515 -8.36 -19.87 9.01
N THR A 516 -7.28 -19.10 8.87
CA THR A 516 -7.31 -17.63 8.92
C THR A 516 -8.29 -17.04 7.90
N ALA A 517 -8.30 -17.56 6.67
CA ALA A 517 -9.19 -17.08 5.61
C ALA A 517 -10.68 -17.25 5.95
N ILE A 518 -11.06 -18.41 6.52
CA ILE A 518 -12.44 -18.65 6.97
C ILE A 518 -12.78 -17.72 8.12
N ALA A 519 -11.89 -17.56 9.11
CA ALA A 519 -12.10 -16.70 10.27
C ALA A 519 -12.30 -15.23 9.84
N GLU A 520 -11.44 -14.69 8.98
CA GLU A 520 -11.52 -13.30 8.51
C GLU A 520 -12.81 -13.02 7.71
N ARG A 521 -13.21 -13.96 6.86
CA ARG A 521 -14.48 -13.87 6.13
C ARG A 521 -15.68 -13.93 7.07
N ALA A 522 -15.72 -14.92 7.96
CA ALA A 522 -16.83 -15.08 8.90
C ALA A 522 -16.92 -13.92 9.89
N ALA A 523 -15.80 -13.30 10.28
CA ALA A 523 -15.79 -12.10 11.11
C ALA A 523 -16.54 -10.91 10.47
N LYS A 524 -16.51 -10.78 9.14
CA LYS A 524 -17.28 -9.76 8.39
C LYS A 524 -18.77 -10.08 8.31
N MET A 525 -19.17 -11.33 8.52
CA MET A 525 -20.57 -11.79 8.47
C MET A 525 -21.31 -11.60 9.80
N VAL A 526 -20.60 -11.30 10.89
CA VAL A 526 -21.22 -11.00 12.19
C VAL A 526 -21.94 -9.66 12.10
N LYS A 527 -23.26 -9.69 12.27
CA LYS A 527 -24.12 -8.51 12.19
C LYS A 527 -24.19 -7.85 13.56
N VAL A 528 -23.84 -6.57 13.62
CA VAL A 528 -23.94 -5.77 14.85
C VAL A 528 -24.95 -4.66 14.63
N GLN A 529 -25.96 -4.59 15.48
CA GLN A 529 -26.93 -3.50 15.46
C GLN A 529 -26.44 -2.39 16.39
N TYR A 530 -26.27 -1.19 15.82
CA TYR A 530 -25.84 0.00 16.55
C TYR A 530 -27.02 0.93 16.83
N GLY A 531 -27.02 1.58 17.98
CA GLY A 531 -27.88 2.73 18.27
C GLY A 531 -27.05 3.93 18.71
N ASP A 532 -27.73 5.07 18.91
CA ASP A 532 -27.13 6.31 19.41
C ASP A 532 -25.88 6.74 18.60
N VAL A 533 -25.87 6.44 17.31
CA VAL A 533 -24.71 6.68 16.43
C VAL A 533 -24.53 8.18 16.25
N SER A 534 -23.37 8.68 16.66
CA SER A 534 -23.03 10.09 16.61
C SER A 534 -21.80 10.34 15.74
N LYS A 535 -21.71 11.56 15.20
CA LYS A 535 -20.53 12.00 14.46
C LYS A 535 -19.37 12.23 15.46
N PRO A 536 -18.23 11.54 15.32
CA PRO A 536 -17.09 11.75 16.20
C PRO A 536 -16.40 13.10 15.93
N VAL A 537 -15.77 13.65 16.96
CA VAL A 537 -14.79 14.73 16.82
C VAL A 537 -13.44 14.10 16.49
N ILE A 538 -12.93 14.31 15.27
CA ILE A 538 -11.71 13.65 14.78
C ILE A 538 -10.52 14.62 14.72
N ASP A 539 -10.71 15.82 14.16
CA ASP A 539 -9.63 16.78 13.97
C ASP A 539 -9.25 17.43 15.32
N ILE A 540 -7.96 17.39 15.65
CA ILE A 540 -7.38 18.04 16.82
C ILE A 540 -7.67 19.55 16.88
N LYS A 541 -7.88 20.19 15.72
CA LYS A 541 -8.29 21.60 15.60
C LYS A 541 -9.69 21.87 16.13
N ASP A 542 -10.55 20.86 16.14
CA ASP A 542 -11.88 20.95 16.75
C ASP A 542 -11.82 20.54 18.22
N VAL A 543 -11.07 19.47 18.55
CA VAL A 543 -10.86 19.00 19.94
C VAL A 543 -10.30 20.10 20.85
N ARG A 544 -9.40 20.96 20.34
CA ARG A 544 -8.85 22.09 21.13
C ARG A 544 -9.90 23.11 21.57
N LYS A 545 -11.05 23.18 20.89
CA LYS A 545 -12.16 24.07 21.23
C LYS A 545 -13.10 23.43 22.24
N ASP A 546 -13.03 22.11 22.39
CA ASP A 546 -13.86 21.34 23.31
C ASP A 546 -13.50 21.64 24.77
N THR A 547 -14.52 22.00 25.57
CA THR A 547 -14.38 22.30 26.99
C THR A 547 -14.32 21.05 27.86
N SER A 548 -14.77 19.88 27.37
CA SER A 548 -14.70 18.61 28.11
C SER A 548 -13.34 17.93 28.04
N ARG A 549 -12.32 18.60 27.49
CA ARG A 549 -10.94 18.08 27.40
C ARG A 549 -10.31 17.88 28.79
N THR A 550 -9.52 16.81 28.92
CA THR A 550 -8.74 16.57 30.14
C THR A 550 -7.43 17.36 30.12
N LYS A 551 -7.11 18.06 31.20
CA LYS A 551 -5.83 18.77 31.36
C LYS A 551 -4.82 17.87 32.07
N MET A 552 -3.81 17.40 31.34
CA MET A 552 -2.81 16.45 31.86
C MET A 552 -1.62 17.10 32.59
N PHE A 553 -1.33 18.39 32.33
CA PHE A 553 -0.15 19.07 32.89
C PHE A 553 -0.52 20.22 33.83
N LEU A 554 0.27 20.35 34.91
CA LEU A 554 0.45 21.63 35.60
C LEU A 554 1.30 22.56 34.70
N PRO A 555 0.90 23.83 34.52
CA PRO A 555 1.75 24.79 33.85
C PRO A 555 3.05 24.94 34.65
N LEU A 556 4.20 24.75 34.00
CA LEU A 556 5.47 25.16 34.62
C LEU A 556 5.48 26.70 34.70
N PRO A 557 5.84 27.28 35.85
CA PRO A 557 6.00 28.72 35.94
C PRO A 557 7.09 29.16 34.96
N ALA A 558 6.87 30.31 34.30
CA ALA A 558 7.86 30.87 33.40
C ALA A 558 9.13 31.19 34.21
N LEU A 559 10.26 30.56 33.88
CA LEU A 559 11.54 30.76 34.56
C LEU A 559 12.20 32.12 34.24
N GLY A 560 11.57 32.96 33.41
CA GLY A 560 12.06 34.30 33.05
C GLY A 560 10.92 35.28 32.70
N ARG A 561 11.16 36.58 32.89
CA ARG A 561 10.15 37.65 32.70
C ARG A 561 9.96 38.09 31.23
N GLY A 562 10.82 37.64 30.31
CA GLY A 562 10.83 38.13 28.92
C GLY A 562 11.11 39.63 28.87
N LEU A 563 12.24 40.06 29.44
CA LEU A 563 12.68 41.46 29.42
C LEU A 563 13.29 41.80 28.05
N PHE A 564 13.20 43.07 27.64
CA PHE A 564 13.79 43.60 26.39
C PHE A 564 13.29 42.86 25.14
N VAL A 565 11.98 42.92 24.90
CA VAL A 565 11.31 42.29 23.75
C VAL A 565 11.10 43.32 22.65
N ASP A 566 11.64 43.03 21.47
CA ASP A 566 11.47 43.87 20.28
C ASP A 566 10.35 43.33 19.37
N LYS A 567 10.20 42.00 19.28
CA LYS A 567 9.17 41.36 18.46
C LYS A 567 8.52 40.18 19.16
N VAL A 568 7.22 40.00 18.91
CA VAL A 568 6.43 38.85 19.38
C VAL A 568 5.81 38.15 18.18
N PHE A 569 6.02 36.84 18.08
CA PHE A 569 5.42 35.98 17.06
C PHE A 569 4.46 35.02 17.72
N LYS A 570 3.26 34.91 17.16
CA LYS A 570 2.25 33.92 17.56
C LYS A 570 1.95 33.04 16.36
N ASN A 571 1.97 31.74 16.57
CA ASN A 571 1.61 30.79 15.53
C ASN A 571 0.98 29.53 16.14
N ASN A 572 0.26 28.77 15.33
CA ASN A 572 -0.13 27.41 15.64
C ASN A 572 0.40 26.45 14.59
N TYR A 573 0.70 25.23 14.99
CA TYR A 573 1.01 24.17 14.04
C TYR A 573 0.48 22.84 14.53
N THR A 574 0.22 21.94 13.59
CA THR A 574 -0.32 20.62 13.85
C THR A 574 0.56 19.58 13.16
N ILE A 575 0.96 18.57 13.92
CA ILE A 575 1.63 17.36 13.44
C ILE A 575 0.61 16.24 13.56
N TYR A 576 0.25 15.62 12.44
CA TYR A 576 -0.74 14.54 12.44
C TYR A 576 -0.15 13.21 12.90
N GLY A 577 -1.03 12.22 13.08
CA GLY A 577 -0.64 10.89 13.52
C GLY A 577 0.26 10.13 12.56
N GLN A 578 0.87 9.05 13.05
CA GLN A 578 1.80 8.22 12.29
C GLN A 578 1.66 6.75 12.66
N TYR A 579 1.48 5.89 11.66
CA TYR A 579 1.51 4.44 11.88
C TYR A 579 2.93 3.94 12.17
N HIS A 580 3.02 2.97 13.06
CA HIS A 580 4.26 2.29 13.42
C HIS A 580 4.83 1.51 12.22
N PHE A 581 3.95 0.78 11.52
CA PHE A 581 4.27 0.04 10.29
C PHE A 581 5.40 -0.98 10.50
N SER A 582 5.31 -1.79 11.57
CA SER A 582 6.20 -2.93 11.79
C SER A 582 5.98 -3.97 10.70
N MET A 583 7.07 -4.56 10.18
CA MET A 583 7.00 -5.53 9.08
C MET A 583 6.38 -6.85 9.55
N GLU A 584 6.66 -7.25 10.78
CA GLU A 584 5.83 -8.22 11.49
C GLU A 584 4.72 -7.46 12.23
N ASN A 585 3.47 -7.73 11.87
CA ASN A 585 2.30 -7.17 12.54
C ASN A 585 2.19 -7.66 14.00
N ILE A 586 1.12 -7.27 14.69
CA ILE A 586 0.78 -7.87 15.97
C ILE A 586 0.32 -9.31 15.70
N LYS A 587 0.90 -10.30 16.36
CA LYS A 587 0.55 -11.72 16.23
C LYS A 587 0.60 -12.41 17.58
N CYS A 588 -0.20 -13.46 17.74
CA CYS A 588 -0.17 -14.31 18.94
C CYS A 588 -0.52 -15.76 18.60
N VAL A 589 0.22 -16.70 19.18
CA VAL A 589 -0.13 -18.12 19.25
C VAL A 589 -0.26 -18.50 20.72
N ALA A 590 -1.43 -18.98 21.14
CA ALA A 590 -1.70 -19.43 22.50
C ALA A 590 -1.97 -20.93 22.48
N ARG A 591 -1.35 -21.68 23.40
CA ARG A 591 -1.42 -23.14 23.47
C ARG A 591 -1.81 -23.57 24.88
N PRO A 592 -2.78 -24.48 25.05
CA PRO A 592 -2.97 -25.18 26.31
C PRO A 592 -1.69 -25.92 26.73
N SER A 593 -1.30 -25.79 27.98
CA SER A 593 -0.26 -26.58 28.64
C SER A 593 -0.89 -27.43 29.76
N GLU A 594 -0.11 -28.32 30.38
CA GLU A 594 -0.61 -29.14 31.50
C GLU A 594 -1.12 -28.31 32.68
N GLN A 595 -0.53 -27.13 32.89
CA GLN A 595 -0.77 -26.27 34.05
C GLN A 595 -1.53 -24.99 33.71
N GLY A 596 -1.71 -24.68 32.41
CA GLY A 596 -2.45 -23.50 31.96
C GLY A 596 -2.22 -23.18 30.47
N LEU A 597 -1.49 -22.11 30.17
CA LEU A 597 -1.27 -21.62 28.81
C LEU A 597 0.18 -21.22 28.53
N GLU A 598 0.68 -21.61 27.37
CA GLU A 598 1.85 -21.00 26.74
C GLU A 598 1.39 -19.96 25.71
N VAL A 599 1.93 -18.74 25.78
CA VAL A 599 1.52 -17.60 24.96
C VAL A 599 2.73 -17.01 24.24
N PHE A 600 2.83 -17.28 22.94
CA PHE A 600 3.85 -16.72 22.06
C PHE A 600 3.31 -15.44 21.42
N ALA A 601 3.76 -14.29 21.90
CA ALA A 601 3.22 -12.99 21.52
C ALA A 601 4.30 -12.07 20.97
N THR A 602 3.94 -11.26 19.97
CA THR A 602 4.79 -10.18 19.50
C THR A 602 4.72 -8.97 20.46
N THR A 603 5.27 -9.07 21.67
CA THR A 603 5.16 -8.02 22.70
C THR A 603 6.50 -7.42 23.11
N GLN A 604 6.51 -6.14 23.47
CA GLN A 604 7.64 -5.47 24.13
C GLN A 604 7.53 -5.55 25.67
N TRP A 605 6.37 -5.97 26.18
CA TRP A 605 6.11 -6.06 27.63
C TRP A 605 5.44 -7.40 27.95
N ILE A 606 6.29 -8.37 28.28
CA ILE A 606 5.90 -9.76 28.53
C ILE A 606 5.05 -9.86 29.81
N ASP A 607 5.44 -9.16 30.88
CA ASP A 607 4.69 -9.16 32.15
C ASP A 607 3.26 -8.65 31.98
N ALA A 608 3.07 -7.59 31.17
CA ALA A 608 1.73 -7.08 30.88
C ALA A 608 0.86 -8.12 30.15
N VAL A 609 1.44 -8.91 29.25
CA VAL A 609 0.70 -10.00 28.60
C VAL A 609 0.33 -11.08 29.62
N ARG A 610 1.29 -11.56 30.42
CA ARG A 610 1.07 -12.61 31.42
C ARG A 610 -0.06 -12.24 32.38
N TYR A 611 0.08 -11.08 33.01
CA TYR A 611 -0.88 -10.57 33.98
C TYR A 611 -2.28 -10.39 33.37
N ASN A 612 -2.39 -9.76 32.19
CA ASN A 612 -3.70 -9.49 31.59
C ASN A 612 -4.38 -10.77 31.06
N VAL A 613 -3.63 -11.75 30.57
CA VAL A 613 -4.18 -13.06 30.19
C VAL A 613 -4.75 -13.77 31.42
N ALA A 614 -3.96 -13.91 32.48
CA ALA A 614 -4.39 -14.53 33.72
C ALA A 614 -5.65 -13.87 34.30
N ARG A 615 -5.65 -12.53 34.35
CA ARG A 615 -6.78 -11.72 34.86
C ARG A 615 -8.04 -11.82 34.00
N ALA A 616 -7.90 -11.85 32.67
CA ALA A 616 -9.05 -11.97 31.77
C ALA A 616 -9.66 -13.37 31.80
N LEU A 617 -8.83 -14.40 31.95
CA LEU A 617 -9.27 -15.80 32.02
C LEU A 617 -9.66 -16.26 33.43
N LYS A 618 -9.35 -15.45 34.45
CA LYS A 618 -9.57 -15.75 35.87
C LYS A 618 -8.82 -17.02 36.30
N ILE A 619 -7.55 -17.10 35.93
CA ILE A 619 -6.59 -18.15 36.30
C ILE A 619 -5.38 -17.52 37.01
N ASP A 620 -4.56 -18.33 37.65
CA ASP A 620 -3.37 -17.84 38.37
C ASP A 620 -2.27 -17.37 37.41
N GLU A 621 -1.54 -16.32 37.74
CA GLU A 621 -0.49 -15.77 36.85
C GLU A 621 0.64 -16.76 36.56
N ASN A 622 0.94 -17.66 37.48
CA ASN A 622 1.95 -18.70 37.32
C ASN A 622 1.50 -19.84 36.39
N SER A 623 0.23 -19.86 35.96
CA SER A 623 -0.31 -20.78 34.95
C SER A 623 -0.14 -20.25 33.52
N VAL A 624 0.47 -19.06 33.34
CA VAL A 624 0.64 -18.43 32.04
C VAL A 624 2.12 -18.16 31.77
N ASP A 625 2.69 -18.91 30.82
CA ASP A 625 4.03 -18.69 30.32
C ASP A 625 4.00 -17.85 29.04
N VAL A 626 4.82 -16.80 28.96
CA VAL A 626 4.82 -15.89 27.81
C VAL A 626 6.19 -15.84 27.17
N PHE A 627 6.24 -16.03 25.85
CA PHE A 627 7.48 -16.10 25.07
C PHE A 627 7.53 -15.04 23.96
N THR A 628 8.67 -14.35 23.86
CA THR A 628 8.97 -13.43 22.75
C THR A 628 10.46 -13.52 22.39
N PRO A 629 10.86 -14.44 21.50
CA PRO A 629 12.28 -14.59 21.16
C PRO A 629 12.83 -13.39 20.37
N ARG A 630 12.02 -12.81 19.47
CA ARG A 630 12.37 -11.65 18.64
C ARG A 630 11.13 -10.95 18.10
N LEU A 631 11.31 -9.74 17.58
CA LEU A 631 10.24 -8.95 16.97
C LEU A 631 10.67 -8.43 15.58
N GLY A 632 9.78 -8.57 14.58
CA GLY A 632 9.95 -7.98 13.25
C GLY A 632 9.57 -6.50 13.22
N GLY A 633 10.13 -5.73 14.15
CA GLY A 633 9.78 -4.33 14.40
C GLY A 633 8.59 -4.18 15.36
N ALA A 634 8.57 -3.04 16.07
CA ALA A 634 7.56 -2.75 17.10
C ALA A 634 7.27 -1.24 17.19
N PHE A 635 8.31 -0.44 17.45
CA PHE A 635 8.25 1.02 17.50
C PHE A 635 7.25 1.60 18.52
N GLY A 636 6.88 0.83 19.56
CA GLY A 636 5.99 1.25 20.64
C GLY A 636 4.58 0.62 20.61
N ILE A 637 4.09 0.18 19.44
CA ILE A 637 2.73 -0.40 19.34
C ILE A 637 2.61 -1.70 20.16
N LYS A 638 3.67 -2.49 20.18
CA LYS A 638 3.73 -3.80 20.82
C LYS A 638 3.97 -3.72 22.33
N ILE A 639 3.96 -2.53 22.95
CA ILE A 639 4.04 -2.39 24.42
C ILE A 639 2.70 -2.76 25.08
N THR A 640 1.58 -2.24 24.58
CA THR A 640 0.24 -2.49 25.16
C THR A 640 -0.75 -3.10 24.19
N ARG A 641 -0.66 -2.78 22.89
CA ARG A 641 -1.68 -3.18 21.92
C ARG A 641 -1.56 -4.66 21.55
N ALA A 642 -0.36 -5.23 21.67
CA ALA A 642 -0.14 -6.67 21.56
C ALA A 642 -0.89 -7.46 22.64
N THR A 643 -1.08 -6.89 23.83
CA THR A 643 -1.81 -7.51 24.94
C THR A 643 -3.27 -7.80 24.59
N LEU A 644 -3.93 -6.90 23.85
CA LEU A 644 -5.30 -7.15 23.37
C LEU A 644 -5.38 -8.42 22.54
N SER A 645 -4.49 -8.56 21.55
CA SER A 645 -4.46 -9.75 20.68
C SER A 645 -4.06 -11.00 21.45
N ALA A 646 -3.14 -10.89 22.41
CA ALA A 646 -2.73 -12.01 23.24
C ALA A 646 -3.87 -12.53 24.12
N VAL A 647 -4.63 -11.64 24.75
CA VAL A 647 -5.80 -12.01 25.56
C VAL A 647 -6.92 -12.60 24.70
N ALA A 648 -7.22 -12.00 23.55
CA ALA A 648 -8.24 -12.53 22.63
C ALA A 648 -7.88 -13.94 22.11
N CYS A 649 -6.62 -14.15 21.74
CA CYS A 649 -6.11 -15.45 21.30
C CYS A 649 -6.14 -16.50 22.43
N SER A 650 -5.72 -16.09 23.63
CA SER A 650 -5.72 -16.96 24.82
C SER A 650 -7.12 -17.35 25.27
N LEU A 651 -8.11 -16.46 25.14
CA LEU A 651 -9.52 -16.77 25.39
C LEU A 651 -10.03 -17.90 24.49
N ALA A 652 -9.74 -17.81 23.18
CA ALA A 652 -10.13 -18.84 22.23
C ALA A 652 -9.44 -20.18 22.56
N ALA A 653 -8.14 -20.16 22.85
CA ALA A 653 -7.39 -21.35 23.23
C ALA A 653 -7.93 -22.00 24.51
N TYR A 654 -8.19 -21.20 25.54
CA TYR A 654 -8.72 -21.62 26.83
C TYR A 654 -10.12 -22.23 26.72
N LYS A 655 -11.04 -21.57 25.99
CA LYS A 655 -12.43 -22.03 25.85
C LYS A 655 -12.56 -23.31 25.04
N LEU A 656 -11.71 -23.49 24.03
CA LEU A 656 -11.75 -24.65 23.15
C LEU A 656 -10.83 -25.79 23.59
N ASN A 657 -9.94 -25.53 24.55
CA ASN A 657 -8.81 -26.40 24.90
C ASN A 657 -8.03 -26.84 23.65
N LYS A 658 -7.73 -25.89 22.77
CA LYS A 658 -7.01 -26.08 21.51
C LYS A 658 -5.98 -24.97 21.31
N PRO A 659 -4.83 -25.22 20.66
CA PRO A 659 -3.97 -24.14 20.21
C PRO A 659 -4.75 -23.15 19.34
N CYS A 660 -4.59 -21.85 19.59
CA CYS A 660 -5.20 -20.79 18.80
C CYS A 660 -4.12 -19.88 18.24
N ARG A 661 -4.32 -19.43 16.99
CA ARG A 661 -3.46 -18.46 16.31
C ARG A 661 -4.27 -17.27 15.86
N LEU A 662 -3.81 -16.07 16.21
CA LEU A 662 -4.41 -14.80 15.81
C LEU A 662 -3.38 -13.97 15.06
N ILE A 663 -3.59 -13.81 13.75
CA ILE A 663 -2.73 -13.04 12.84
C ILE A 663 -3.59 -11.95 12.16
N PRO A 664 -3.89 -10.83 12.84
CA PRO A 664 -4.60 -9.74 12.20
C PRO A 664 -3.83 -9.21 10.99
N SER A 665 -4.53 -9.01 9.87
CA SER A 665 -3.98 -8.34 8.70
C SER A 665 -3.38 -6.97 9.04
N LEU A 666 -2.51 -6.44 8.18
CA LEU A 666 -1.93 -5.11 8.37
C LEU A 666 -3.02 -4.03 8.45
N SER A 667 -4.09 -4.17 7.66
CA SER A 667 -5.26 -3.29 7.69
C SER A 667 -5.96 -3.35 9.05
N ASN A 668 -6.23 -4.54 9.58
CA ASN A 668 -6.85 -4.67 10.90
C ASN A 668 -5.96 -4.11 12.01
N THR A 669 -4.65 -4.40 11.98
CA THR A 669 -3.68 -3.87 12.95
C THR A 669 -3.66 -2.34 12.91
N THR A 670 -3.50 -1.73 11.73
CA THR A 670 -3.38 -0.27 11.60
C THR A 670 -4.68 0.45 11.90
N ARG A 671 -5.85 -0.15 11.61
CA ARG A 671 -7.14 0.49 11.85
C ARG A 671 -7.66 0.32 13.28
N SER A 672 -7.38 -0.82 13.93
CA SER A 672 -7.95 -1.13 15.26
C SER A 672 -6.97 -0.94 16.43
N LEU A 673 -5.65 -1.08 16.21
CA LEU A 673 -4.65 -1.19 17.30
C LEU A 673 -3.79 0.07 17.48
N GLY A 674 -4.24 1.21 16.95
CA GLY A 674 -3.70 2.54 17.26
C GLY A 674 -2.45 2.96 16.49
N LYS A 675 -2.05 4.22 16.71
CA LYS A 675 -0.95 4.92 16.02
C LYS A 675 -0.37 6.02 16.92
N ARG A 676 0.74 6.66 16.51
CA ARG A 676 1.15 7.93 17.10
C ARG A 676 0.02 8.93 16.92
N PHE A 677 -0.32 9.62 17.99
CA PHE A 677 -1.42 10.55 18.04
C PHE A 677 -1.02 11.95 17.51
N PRO A 678 -1.94 12.70 16.89
CA PRO A 678 -1.68 14.05 16.41
C PRO A 678 -1.47 15.01 17.58
N CYS A 679 -0.61 16.00 17.38
CA CYS A 679 -0.32 17.05 18.34
C CYS A 679 -0.50 18.40 17.67
N SER A 680 -1.16 19.33 18.37
CA SER A 680 -1.27 20.74 17.97
C SER A 680 -0.62 21.59 19.04
N ALA A 681 0.10 22.63 18.65
CA ALA A 681 0.74 23.54 19.59
C ALA A 681 0.44 24.99 19.23
N ASP A 682 0.01 25.76 20.22
CA ASP A 682 0.05 27.22 20.16
C ASP A 682 1.40 27.66 20.70
N VAL A 683 2.12 28.46 19.92
CA VAL A 683 3.44 28.96 20.28
C VAL A 683 3.44 30.49 20.23
N GLU A 684 3.91 31.09 21.31
CA GLU A 684 4.28 32.48 21.38
C GLU A 684 5.79 32.57 21.62
N VAL A 685 6.49 33.27 20.73
CA VAL A 685 7.93 33.47 20.77
C VAL A 685 8.20 34.95 20.91
N LYS A 686 8.98 35.35 21.91
CA LYS A 686 9.43 36.73 22.08
C LYS A 686 10.93 36.82 21.79
N LEU A 687 11.29 37.75 20.92
CA LEU A 687 12.65 37.95 20.45
C LEU A 687 13.14 39.36 20.78
N ARG A 688 14.45 39.47 20.95
CA ARG A 688 15.20 40.72 20.93
C ARG A 688 15.92 40.88 19.57
N LEU A 689 16.51 42.05 19.32
CA LEU A 689 17.46 42.35 18.25
C LEU A 689 18.42 41.18 18.01
N LEU A 690 18.73 40.93 16.74
CA LEU A 690 19.52 39.78 16.26
C LEU A 690 18.87 38.41 16.51
N PHE A 691 17.54 38.34 16.63
CA PHE A 691 16.76 37.10 16.80
C PHE A 691 17.09 36.31 18.07
N ILE A 692 17.61 36.98 19.11
CA ILE A 692 17.86 36.35 20.41
C ILE A 692 16.52 36.00 21.06
N LEU A 693 16.31 34.72 21.34
CA LEU A 693 15.11 34.22 22.00
C LEU A 693 15.10 34.63 23.48
N THR A 694 14.16 35.49 23.88
CA THR A 694 14.05 35.96 25.27
C THR A 694 13.01 35.19 26.08
N SER A 695 11.95 34.71 25.43
CA SER A 695 11.00 33.78 26.05
C SER A 695 10.21 33.00 25.00
N MET A 696 9.79 31.79 25.37
CA MET A 696 8.88 30.97 24.58
C MET A 696 7.77 30.45 25.50
N LYS A 697 6.51 30.67 25.09
CA LYS A 697 5.34 30.05 25.70
C LYS A 697 4.76 29.06 24.70
N LYS A 698 4.57 27.82 25.14
CA LYS A 698 4.02 26.75 24.31
C LYS A 698 2.88 26.05 25.04
N ILE A 699 1.73 25.98 24.39
CA ILE A 699 0.56 25.23 24.88
C ILE A 699 0.38 24.05 23.93
N PHE A 700 0.52 22.84 24.46
CA PHE A 700 0.33 21.61 23.71
C PHE A 700 -1.08 21.07 23.89
N PHE A 701 -1.65 20.64 22.77
CA PHE A 701 -2.85 19.84 22.69
C PHE A 701 -2.46 18.51 22.05
N GLY A 702 -2.87 17.41 22.66
CA GLY A 702 -2.83 16.08 22.06
C GLY A 702 -4.26 15.60 21.91
N SER A 703 -4.59 15.02 20.77
CA SER A 703 -5.81 14.22 20.63
C SER A 703 -5.35 12.79 20.55
N ALA A 704 -5.84 11.90 21.41
CA ALA A 704 -5.51 10.47 21.31
C ALA A 704 -6.03 9.83 20.00
N GLU A 705 -6.79 10.57 19.17
CA GLU A 705 -7.54 10.06 17.99
C GLU A 705 -8.37 8.80 18.31
N GLY A 706 -8.64 8.60 19.59
CA GLY A 706 -9.30 7.49 20.24
C GLY A 706 -9.85 7.97 21.57
N TYR A 707 -10.73 7.17 22.17
CA TYR A 707 -11.50 7.57 23.35
C TYR A 707 -10.74 7.47 24.68
N TYR A 708 -9.75 6.58 24.79
CA TYR A 708 -9.01 6.36 26.04
C TYR A 708 -7.60 6.96 26.01
N LEU A 709 -7.19 7.42 27.18
CA LEU A 709 -5.85 7.91 27.48
C LEU A 709 -4.92 6.72 27.82
N ASN A 710 -4.10 6.30 26.86
CA ASN A 710 -3.04 5.29 27.03
C ASN A 710 -1.67 5.97 27.26
N HIS A 711 -0.56 5.42 26.72
CA HIS A 711 0.78 6.03 26.66
C HIS A 711 0.77 7.36 25.88
N ASN A 712 0.22 8.40 26.47
CA ASN A 712 0.40 9.76 26.01
C ASN A 712 1.83 10.23 26.34
N LEU A 713 2.25 11.35 25.74
CA LEU A 713 3.53 12.02 25.98
C LEU A 713 3.70 12.43 27.47
N SER A 714 3.85 11.46 28.37
CA SER A 714 4.12 11.62 29.80
C SER A 714 5.59 11.41 30.12
N MET A 715 6.40 10.97 29.15
CA MET A 715 7.79 10.53 29.38
C MET A 715 8.88 11.53 28.92
N GLY A 716 8.52 12.68 28.33
CA GLY A 716 9.50 13.66 27.82
C GLY A 716 9.55 14.94 28.65
N ARG A 717 10.33 14.99 29.75
CA ARG A 717 10.70 16.26 30.39
C ARG A 717 11.70 16.99 29.49
N HIS A 718 11.23 17.91 28.65
CA HIS A 718 12.13 18.77 27.86
C HIS A 718 11.80 20.25 28.05
N THR A 719 12.53 20.88 28.99
CA THR A 719 12.86 22.30 28.91
C THR A 719 14.31 22.37 28.46
N ILE A 720 14.57 22.92 27.28
CA ILE A 720 15.91 23.33 26.88
C ILE A 720 16.12 24.74 27.41
N THR A 721 16.90 24.87 28.47
CA THR A 721 17.41 26.16 28.95
C THR A 721 18.74 26.42 28.25
N MET A 722 18.81 27.43 27.39
CA MET A 722 20.10 28.02 27.03
C MET A 722 20.32 29.22 27.95
N LEU A 723 21.23 29.05 28.91
CA LEU A 723 21.78 30.13 29.72
C LEU A 723 22.76 30.91 28.82
N SER A 724 22.52 32.19 28.57
CA SER A 724 23.58 33.10 28.14
C SER A 724 24.27 33.64 29.39
N ARG A 725 25.59 33.48 29.49
CA ARG A 725 26.40 34.44 30.23
C ARG A 725 26.44 35.75 29.47
#